data_AF-A0AB35UN84-F1
#
_entry.id   AF-A0AB35UN84-F1
#
_cell.length_a   1.000
_cell.length_b   1.000
_cell.length_c   1.000
_cell.angle_alpha   90.00
_cell.angle_beta   90.00
_cell.angle_gamma   90.00
#
_symmetry.space_group_name_H-M   'P 1'
#
loop_
_entity.id
_entity.type
_entity.pdbx_description
1 polymer ?
#
loop_
_entity_poly.entity_id
_entity_poly.type
_entity_poly.pdbx_seq_one_letter_code
_entity_poly.pdbx_strand_id
1 'polypeptide(L)'
;MKVNKTKSAMTALVVAAMLCSAAMPIRAAEAQWVNNNGTWSYVKEDGSIAKGWIKDNDCWYAFDDNGAMRTGWIASNEHWYFMGESGVMQADAWVEDNGARYYIKGTGVMAKDYVKDGYELTVDGKAIPLAESKSVVLTDPEAIEGEVIEGNLYVDVTTAKALELKGVTVKGKLVVIGDNKTAGKLTITDSKIEAISTQTRNTEVVLSGETEVKTIVLEETAAVTPDKNFKGEVEKIEVQSTTKGEIVIEVPAQEVSTRTYASVDIQAPVESLEVKTDTQIKVNADVKNVVVTESAKDTKVEVSKGSTVGTITANAPVKIEGNGTINKVEANVDGVEAGEDTVIKEVEKSEEVEKAPEVNKPSTGGGSSSGGSTVTVPTVNVSSKTEFDSAVAQASTKTKIVLTADIDLGEIDSLDKFMVIPADKNIVLDLNGKIISGALKTNVDTYYTYQILCNNGTLVIEDSLTGGKIINTNADSYICTRTVKNVGTMTINGGEIYSEKGNALINAGTLIINNGAKLTTAAANSGGWNNGASTLDNRALLTINGGVFKSGSHVLFSGDAAAVTTINGGTFTAADAEVLYYTGGKYVVRGGIYNRSLDETYLDAGYYVDSANGMYEVKAVNGAAITVNNNEELINAINSTSVKEAKTITLAKDITLNTNDLLTLAKNSKLVVNTGIKLTINSPIDLNGTLEINGSVDIASNGYIGNLDNILLDTNASLNYDASLSGNSITVAKPMDMQWVAYQYMIGNDMIQTLNITTNLDYLNAHADPIGTDETIFTGTLDGGGHTISNVKIEGSSDMALFGVANDITITNLTISNIEVKGNTARAAVLAAAASGNINVNNVDVSGTVTASSYYAGGLIGSISSNAGETVKFTDCKTSINLTSNYNVGALWGTSEGSQALFTLKNCSNSGIITGGSRGIFAGFSVVGTGSTYENMTYTWPSSDLSVPLFGIMTNFTEISTNDESISFMFSDAETDSDLSNSINADSQESTNTSLSDAEKETGTQSDASLGNVKEG
;
A
#
# COMPACT_ATOMS: atom_id res chain seq x y z
N MET A 1 -40.39 -22.23 12.10
CA MET A 1 -40.44 -23.68 11.74
C MET A 1 -39.09 -24.31 12.10
N LYS A 2 -39.08 -25.45 12.80
CA LYS A 2 -37.89 -26.28 13.08
C LYS A 2 -37.60 -27.19 11.88
N VAL A 3 -36.36 -27.24 11.37
CA VAL A 3 -35.75 -28.32 10.55
C VAL A 3 -34.24 -28.02 10.52
N ASN A 4 -33.24 -28.91 10.49
CA ASN A 4 -32.94 -30.25 11.02
C ASN A 4 -31.40 -30.39 10.94
N LYS A 5 -30.79 -31.08 11.90
CA LYS A 5 -29.41 -31.61 11.78
C LYS A 5 -29.47 -33.02 11.19
N THR A 6 -28.53 -33.38 10.32
CA THR A 6 -28.24 -34.78 9.95
C THR A 6 -26.74 -35.08 10.06
N LYS A 7 -26.46 -36.17 10.78
CA LYS A 7 -25.18 -36.86 11.02
C LYS A 7 -24.86 -37.86 9.89
N SER A 8 -23.62 -38.39 9.91
CA SER A 8 -23.15 -39.80 9.75
C SER A 8 -21.96 -39.89 8.77
N ALA A 9 -20.96 -40.77 8.86
CA ALA A 9 -20.38 -41.71 9.82
C ALA A 9 -19.23 -42.46 9.10
N MET A 10 -18.20 -43.00 9.80
CA MET A 10 -17.55 -44.27 9.41
C MET A 10 -16.60 -44.86 10.50
N THR A 11 -17.12 -45.86 11.21
CA THR A 11 -16.66 -47.25 11.46
C THR A 11 -15.17 -47.64 11.63
N ALA A 12 -14.84 -48.01 12.89
CA ALA A 12 -14.14 -49.19 13.48
C ALA A 12 -13.08 -50.07 12.75
N LEU A 13 -12.03 -50.47 13.50
CA LEU A 13 -11.56 -51.88 13.58
C LEU A 13 -10.79 -52.18 14.90
N VAL A 14 -11.03 -53.36 15.48
CA VAL A 14 -10.42 -53.94 16.69
C VAL A 14 -9.65 -55.22 16.30
N VAL A 15 -8.42 -55.45 16.79
CA VAL A 15 -7.83 -56.80 17.05
C VAL A 15 -6.84 -56.75 18.22
N ALA A 16 -6.83 -57.82 19.01
CA ALA A 16 -6.20 -58.00 20.32
C ALA A 16 -4.84 -58.75 20.33
N ALA A 17 -4.16 -58.63 21.48
CA ALA A 17 -3.41 -59.65 22.25
C ALA A 17 -1.86 -59.79 22.17
N MET A 18 -1.30 -59.89 23.40
CA MET A 18 -0.13 -60.64 23.90
C MET A 18 1.32 -60.08 23.86
N LEU A 19 1.78 -59.73 25.08
CA LEU A 19 3.07 -59.98 25.75
C LEU A 19 4.37 -59.94 24.92
N CYS A 20 5.16 -58.87 25.10
CA CYS A 20 6.62 -58.92 24.97
C CYS A 20 7.27 -57.91 25.94
N SER A 21 8.21 -58.40 26.74
CA SER A 21 9.03 -57.66 27.69
C SER A 21 10.19 -56.95 26.99
N ALA A 22 10.29 -55.62 27.13
CA ALA A 22 11.55 -54.85 27.16
C ALA A 22 11.24 -53.37 27.44
N ALA A 23 11.99 -52.78 28.37
CA ALA A 23 12.22 -51.34 28.61
C ALA A 23 11.05 -50.36 28.31
N MET A 24 10.47 -49.77 29.36
CA MET A 24 9.70 -48.53 29.21
C MET A 24 10.60 -47.45 28.60
N PRO A 25 10.27 -46.85 27.44
CA PRO A 25 10.61 -45.46 27.27
C PRO A 25 9.72 -44.70 28.26
N ILE A 26 10.31 -43.86 29.11
CA ILE A 26 9.56 -42.76 29.71
C ILE A 26 9.06 -41.96 28.50
N ARG A 27 7.78 -42.14 28.19
CA ARG A 27 7.09 -41.30 27.22
C ARG A 27 7.18 -39.88 27.81
N ALA A 28 7.78 -38.95 27.09
CA ALA A 28 7.65 -37.53 27.43
C ALA A 28 6.14 -37.29 27.62
N ALA A 29 5.75 -36.81 28.80
CA ALA A 29 4.35 -36.53 29.06
C ALA A 29 3.96 -35.40 28.11
N GLU A 30 3.12 -35.68 27.13
CA GLU A 30 2.54 -34.62 26.31
C GLU A 30 1.67 -33.76 27.22
N ALA A 31 1.84 -32.44 27.12
CA ALA A 31 1.02 -31.50 27.88
C ALA A 31 -0.46 -31.74 27.55
N GLN A 32 -1.31 -31.79 28.58
CA GLN A 32 -2.69 -32.25 28.39
C GLN A 32 -3.67 -31.59 29.35
N TRP A 33 -4.89 -31.40 28.84
CA TRP A 33 -6.05 -30.99 29.60
C TRP A 33 -6.65 -32.17 30.37
N VAL A 34 -6.90 -31.98 31.66
CA VAL A 34 -7.50 -32.97 32.55
C VAL A 34 -8.78 -32.39 33.15
N ASN A 35 -9.89 -33.11 33.04
CA ASN A 35 -11.16 -32.75 33.68
C ASN A 35 -11.43 -33.69 34.85
N ASN A 36 -11.40 -33.15 36.07
CA ASN A 36 -11.76 -33.88 37.28
C ASN A 36 -13.07 -33.30 37.84
N ASN A 37 -14.17 -34.04 37.67
CA ASN A 37 -15.49 -33.71 38.20
C ASN A 37 -15.98 -32.28 37.84
N GLY A 38 -15.72 -31.82 36.62
CA GLY A 38 -16.14 -30.51 36.13
C GLY A 38 -15.14 -29.38 36.37
N THR A 39 -14.04 -29.65 37.06
CA THR A 39 -12.91 -28.72 37.18
C THR A 39 -11.83 -29.09 36.18
N TRP A 40 -11.50 -28.16 35.29
CA TRP A 40 -10.44 -28.33 34.30
C TRP A 40 -9.08 -27.90 34.86
N SER A 41 -8.04 -28.67 34.56
CA SER A 41 -6.63 -28.40 34.89
C SER A 41 -5.75 -28.70 33.67
N TYR A 42 -4.58 -28.08 33.60
CA TYR A 42 -3.60 -28.36 32.55
C TYR A 42 -2.33 -28.94 33.16
N VAL A 43 -1.91 -30.11 32.68
CA VAL A 43 -0.67 -30.76 33.09
C VAL A 43 0.39 -30.40 32.05
N LYS A 44 1.48 -29.77 32.48
CA LYS A 44 2.60 -29.36 31.62
C LYS A 44 3.45 -30.57 31.24
N GLU A 45 4.38 -30.38 30.29
CA GLU A 45 5.28 -31.44 29.81
C GLU A 45 6.16 -32.05 30.90
N ASP A 46 6.45 -31.29 31.96
CA ASP A 46 7.22 -31.74 33.13
C ASP A 46 6.38 -32.52 34.16
N GLY A 47 5.08 -32.73 33.89
CA GLY A 47 4.14 -33.41 34.77
C GLY A 47 3.58 -32.55 35.91
N SER A 48 3.97 -31.28 36.00
CA SER A 48 3.41 -30.34 36.97
C SER A 48 2.06 -29.78 36.51
N ILE A 49 1.22 -29.36 37.46
CA ILE A 49 -0.07 -28.70 37.16
C ILE A 49 0.18 -27.21 36.94
N ALA A 50 -0.41 -26.67 35.87
CA ALA A 50 -0.42 -25.25 35.59
C ALA A 50 -1.07 -24.41 36.69
N LYS A 51 -0.42 -23.29 37.01
CA LYS A 51 -0.92 -22.24 37.89
C LYS A 51 -0.67 -20.90 37.20
N GLY A 52 -1.54 -19.91 37.42
CA GLY A 52 -1.46 -18.63 36.72
C GLY A 52 -1.79 -18.76 35.23
N TRP A 53 -1.21 -17.91 34.40
CA TRP A 53 -1.49 -17.87 32.96
C TRP A 53 -0.72 -18.93 32.17
N ILE A 54 -1.40 -19.60 31.24
CA ILE A 54 -0.82 -20.52 30.25
C ILE A 54 -1.34 -20.16 28.87
N LYS A 55 -0.46 -20.22 27.87
CA LYS A 55 -0.82 -20.18 26.46
C LYS A 55 -0.78 -21.61 25.90
N ASP A 56 -1.91 -22.11 25.42
CA ASP A 56 -2.05 -23.44 24.80
C ASP A 56 -2.79 -23.29 23.46
N ASN A 57 -2.21 -23.80 22.38
CA ASN A 57 -2.75 -23.70 21.01
C ASN A 57 -3.24 -22.28 20.64
N ASP A 58 -2.38 -21.29 20.90
CA ASP A 58 -2.63 -19.86 20.70
C ASP A 58 -3.77 -19.22 21.52
N CYS A 59 -4.39 -19.97 22.43
CA CYS A 59 -5.38 -19.46 23.37
C CYS A 59 -4.76 -19.25 24.76
N TRP A 60 -5.14 -18.17 25.43
CA TRP A 60 -4.76 -17.91 26.82
C TRP A 60 -5.79 -18.46 27.80
N TYR A 61 -5.29 -19.12 28.84
CA TYR A 61 -6.06 -19.69 29.94
C TYR A 61 -5.44 -19.23 31.27
N ALA A 62 -6.28 -19.11 32.30
CA ALA A 62 -5.85 -18.74 33.64
C ALA A 62 -6.26 -19.81 34.64
N PHE A 63 -5.35 -20.15 35.56
CA PHE A 63 -5.55 -21.15 36.61
C PHE A 63 -5.32 -20.52 37.99
N ASP A 64 -6.09 -20.95 38.98
CA ASP A 64 -5.84 -20.56 40.38
C ASP A 64 -4.62 -21.29 40.98
N ASP A 65 -4.31 -20.97 42.24
CA ASP A 65 -3.18 -21.55 42.98
C ASP A 65 -3.31 -23.07 43.21
N ASN A 66 -4.51 -23.63 43.04
CA ASN A 66 -4.78 -25.07 43.12
C ASN A 66 -4.75 -25.74 41.73
N GLY A 67 -4.53 -24.97 40.66
CA GLY A 67 -4.48 -25.42 39.29
C GLY A 67 -5.85 -25.65 38.65
N ALA A 68 -6.90 -25.04 39.18
CA ALA A 68 -8.23 -25.06 38.58
C ALA A 68 -8.40 -23.91 37.58
N MET A 69 -8.88 -24.23 36.37
CA MET A 69 -9.14 -23.28 35.30
C MET A 69 -10.23 -22.29 35.71
N ARG A 70 -9.97 -21.01 35.45
CA ARG A 70 -10.85 -19.89 35.81
C ARG A 70 -11.70 -19.46 34.62
N THR A 71 -12.94 -19.10 34.90
CA THR A 71 -13.89 -18.46 33.97
C THR A 71 -14.37 -17.13 34.58
N GLY A 72 -14.92 -16.23 33.76
CA GLY A 72 -15.38 -14.90 34.18
C GLY A 72 -14.24 -13.90 34.40
N TRP A 73 -14.51 -12.87 35.21
CA TRP A 73 -13.57 -11.79 35.48
C TRP A 73 -12.36 -12.24 36.30
N ILE A 74 -11.17 -11.87 35.83
CA ILE A 74 -9.90 -12.11 36.51
C ILE A 74 -9.14 -10.79 36.64
N ALA A 75 -8.77 -10.44 37.87
CA ALA A 75 -7.82 -9.37 38.14
C ALA A 75 -6.41 -9.95 38.17
N SER A 76 -5.52 -9.44 37.31
CA SER A 76 -4.12 -9.84 37.24
C SER A 76 -3.27 -8.61 36.96
N ASN A 77 -2.28 -8.33 37.82
CA ASN A 77 -1.40 -7.15 37.72
C ASN A 77 -2.16 -5.81 37.55
N GLU A 78 -3.19 -5.57 38.37
CA GLU A 78 -4.06 -4.38 38.31
C GLU A 78 -4.88 -4.20 37.02
N HIS A 79 -4.88 -5.20 36.13
CA HIS A 79 -5.74 -5.26 34.95
C HIS A 79 -6.85 -6.29 35.12
N TRP A 80 -7.98 -6.03 34.45
CA TRP A 80 -9.11 -6.95 34.38
C TRP A 80 -9.12 -7.66 33.04
N TYR A 81 -9.35 -8.97 33.07
CA TYR A 81 -9.50 -9.85 31.92
C TYR A 81 -10.82 -10.60 32.04
N PHE A 82 -11.40 -11.00 30.92
CA PHE A 82 -12.61 -11.83 30.94
C PHE A 82 -12.35 -13.17 30.26
N MET A 83 -12.59 -14.24 31.01
CA MET A 83 -12.47 -15.61 30.51
C MET A 83 -13.86 -16.14 30.13
N GLY A 84 -14.01 -16.60 28.89
CA GLY A 84 -15.26 -17.19 28.43
C GLY A 84 -15.60 -18.50 29.17
N GLU A 85 -16.77 -19.07 28.88
CA GLU A 85 -17.21 -20.31 29.53
C GLU A 85 -16.29 -21.51 29.28
N SER A 86 -15.58 -21.52 28.16
CA SER A 86 -14.54 -22.51 27.82
C SER A 86 -13.20 -22.27 28.54
N GLY A 87 -13.08 -21.20 29.32
CA GLY A 87 -11.84 -20.77 29.96
C GLY A 87 -10.87 -20.03 29.04
N VAL A 88 -11.25 -19.75 27.79
CA VAL A 88 -10.46 -18.97 26.83
C VAL A 88 -10.62 -17.48 27.11
N MET A 89 -9.51 -16.75 27.21
CA MET A 89 -9.49 -15.29 27.36
C MET A 89 -10.17 -14.63 26.16
N GLN A 90 -11.13 -13.73 26.42
CA GLN A 90 -11.75 -12.92 25.39
C GLN A 90 -10.79 -11.82 24.91
N ALA A 91 -10.91 -11.44 23.64
CA ALA A 91 -10.15 -10.37 23.00
C ALA A 91 -11.01 -9.76 21.89
N ASP A 92 -10.94 -8.44 21.73
CA ASP A 92 -11.75 -7.64 20.79
C ASP A 92 -13.26 -7.97 20.83
N ALA A 93 -13.81 -8.01 22.06
CA ALA A 93 -15.17 -8.48 22.30
C ALA A 93 -15.91 -7.64 23.34
N TRP A 94 -17.22 -7.47 23.13
CA TRP A 94 -18.15 -6.93 24.11
C TRP A 94 -18.59 -8.01 25.10
N VAL A 95 -18.54 -7.69 26.39
CA VAL A 95 -18.96 -8.55 27.50
C VAL A 95 -20.07 -7.85 28.27
N GLU A 96 -21.16 -8.56 28.53
CA GLU A 96 -22.22 -8.10 29.42
C GLU A 96 -22.16 -8.86 30.74
N ASP A 97 -22.09 -8.11 31.84
CA ASP A 97 -22.14 -8.68 33.19
C ASP A 97 -22.97 -7.78 34.10
N ASN A 98 -23.92 -8.40 34.82
CA ASN A 98 -24.80 -7.73 35.78
C ASN A 98 -25.50 -6.45 35.26
N GLY A 99 -25.89 -6.44 33.98
CA GLY A 99 -26.60 -5.32 33.35
C GLY A 99 -25.72 -4.13 32.95
N ALA A 100 -24.40 -4.26 33.11
CA ALA A 100 -23.42 -3.34 32.55
C ALA A 100 -22.68 -4.01 31.38
N ARG A 101 -22.24 -3.20 30.42
CA ARG A 101 -21.49 -3.65 29.25
C ARG A 101 -20.05 -3.16 29.34
N TYR A 102 -19.11 -4.02 28.96
CA TYR A 102 -17.66 -3.81 29.02
C TYR A 102 -17.04 -4.22 27.69
N TYR A 103 -15.95 -3.56 27.28
CA TYR A 103 -15.20 -3.95 26.10
C TYR A 103 -13.85 -4.57 26.50
N ILE A 104 -13.52 -5.73 25.93
CA ILE A 104 -12.22 -6.38 26.11
C ILE A 104 -11.37 -6.09 24.87
N LYS A 105 -10.24 -5.42 25.06
CA LYS A 105 -9.30 -5.07 23.97
C LYS A 105 -8.66 -6.33 23.37
N GLY A 106 -8.07 -6.23 22.19
CA GLY A 106 -7.32 -7.34 21.55
C GLY A 106 -6.19 -7.93 22.41
N THR A 107 -5.67 -7.16 23.37
CA THR A 107 -4.68 -7.63 24.36
C THR A 107 -5.29 -8.47 25.50
N GLY A 108 -6.62 -8.60 25.56
CA GLY A 108 -7.37 -9.26 26.63
C GLY A 108 -7.69 -8.38 27.84
N VAL A 109 -7.11 -7.17 27.90
CA VAL A 109 -7.35 -6.22 28.98
C VAL A 109 -8.68 -5.50 28.76
N MET A 110 -9.48 -5.38 29.82
CA MET A 110 -10.69 -4.57 29.84
C MET A 110 -10.36 -3.10 29.53
N ALA A 111 -11.06 -2.55 28.55
CA ALA A 111 -10.96 -1.14 28.20
C ALA A 111 -11.51 -0.26 29.33
N LYS A 112 -10.78 0.81 29.64
CA LYS A 112 -11.16 1.92 30.53
C LYS A 112 -10.73 3.22 29.87
N ASP A 113 -11.42 4.32 30.12
CA ASP A 113 -11.21 5.61 29.46
C ASP A 113 -11.09 5.44 27.92
N TYR A 114 -11.99 4.66 27.34
CA TYR A 114 -11.94 4.23 25.93
C TYR A 114 -13.23 4.62 25.20
N VAL A 115 -13.19 4.74 23.88
CA VAL A 115 -14.41 4.87 23.07
C VAL A 115 -14.49 3.75 22.07
N LYS A 116 -15.64 3.08 22.02
CA LYS A 116 -15.91 2.01 21.06
C LYS A 116 -17.38 2.00 20.69
N ASP A 117 -17.66 1.94 19.39
CA ASP A 117 -19.00 1.74 18.81
C ASP A 117 -20.07 2.70 19.38
N GLY A 118 -19.70 3.97 19.60
CA GLY A 118 -20.60 5.01 20.14
C GLY A 118 -20.74 5.06 21.66
N TYR A 119 -19.95 4.28 22.39
CA TYR A 119 -19.92 4.24 23.86
C TYR A 119 -18.59 4.74 24.40
N GLU A 120 -18.65 5.49 25.49
CA GLU A 120 -17.52 5.77 26.36
C GLU A 120 -17.44 4.68 27.45
N LEU A 121 -16.28 4.06 27.56
CA LEU A 121 -15.93 3.11 28.61
C LEU A 121 -15.31 3.93 29.73
N THR A 122 -16.02 4.05 30.85
CA THR A 122 -15.60 4.80 32.04
C THR A 122 -14.31 4.23 32.67
N VAL A 123 -13.79 4.90 33.70
CA VAL A 123 -12.64 4.41 34.49
C VAL A 123 -12.87 3.01 35.09
N ASP A 124 -14.13 2.65 35.35
CA ASP A 124 -14.53 1.32 35.83
C ASP A 124 -14.79 0.31 34.69
N GLY A 125 -14.57 0.71 33.44
CA GLY A 125 -14.78 -0.08 32.22
C GLY A 125 -16.24 -0.20 31.77
N LYS A 126 -17.17 0.45 32.46
CA LYS A 126 -18.60 0.42 32.10
C LYS A 126 -18.86 1.33 30.90
N ALA A 127 -19.59 0.80 29.92
CA ALA A 127 -20.05 1.54 28.76
C ALA A 127 -21.22 2.47 29.10
N ILE A 128 -21.07 3.75 28.75
CA ILE A 128 -22.13 4.75 28.72
C ILE A 128 -22.27 5.27 27.29
N PRO A 129 -23.49 5.47 26.74
CA PRO A 129 -23.66 6.09 25.44
C PRO A 129 -22.99 7.47 25.42
N LEU A 130 -22.24 7.80 24.37
CA LEU A 130 -21.58 9.12 24.26
C LEU A 130 -22.57 10.29 24.35
N ALA A 131 -23.80 10.12 23.85
CA ALA A 131 -24.86 11.12 23.95
C ALA A 131 -25.31 11.41 25.40
N GLU A 132 -25.04 10.50 26.33
CA GLU A 132 -25.34 10.65 27.76
C GLU A 132 -24.10 11.09 28.56
N SER A 133 -22.93 11.16 27.94
CA SER A 133 -21.70 11.64 28.56
C SER A 133 -21.46 13.14 28.27
N LYS A 134 -20.58 13.77 29.05
CA LYS A 134 -20.12 15.14 28.80
C LYS A 134 -18.85 15.18 27.93
N SER A 135 -18.50 14.04 27.34
CA SER A 135 -17.27 13.85 26.61
C SER A 135 -17.46 14.24 25.14
N VAL A 136 -16.39 14.69 24.51
CA VAL A 136 -16.39 15.15 23.13
C VAL A 136 -15.47 14.25 22.32
N VAL A 137 -15.90 13.86 21.12
CA VAL A 137 -15.08 13.14 20.15
C VAL A 137 -14.80 14.08 18.98
N LEU A 138 -13.52 14.28 18.66
CA LEU A 138 -13.07 15.20 17.62
C LEU A 138 -12.35 14.47 16.50
N THR A 139 -12.76 14.81 15.27
CA THR A 139 -12.02 14.55 14.04
C THR A 139 -11.48 15.84 13.41
N ASP A 140 -11.89 17.01 13.91
CA ASP A 140 -11.40 18.34 13.51
C ASP A 140 -11.29 19.30 14.72
N PRO A 141 -10.08 19.60 15.22
CA PRO A 141 -9.88 20.33 16.46
C PRO A 141 -9.96 21.86 16.37
N GLU A 142 -10.04 22.46 15.18
CA GLU A 142 -10.21 23.92 15.02
C GLU A 142 -11.55 24.43 15.58
N ALA A 143 -12.56 23.55 15.67
CA ALA A 143 -13.92 23.91 16.11
C ALA A 143 -14.06 24.21 17.62
N ILE A 144 -13.04 23.93 18.44
CA ILE A 144 -13.10 24.07 19.90
C ILE A 144 -12.03 24.98 20.50
N GLU A 145 -11.37 25.82 19.69
CA GLU A 145 -10.36 26.76 20.19
C GLU A 145 -10.93 27.66 21.30
N GLY A 146 -10.29 27.67 22.47
CA GLY A 146 -10.72 28.47 23.63
C GLY A 146 -11.81 27.84 24.52
N GLU A 147 -12.30 26.64 24.19
CA GLU A 147 -13.41 26.00 24.92
C GLU A 147 -12.97 25.31 26.23
N VAL A 148 -13.95 25.08 27.11
CA VAL A 148 -13.79 24.29 28.35
C VAL A 148 -14.57 22.97 28.23
N ILE A 149 -13.86 21.85 28.17
CA ILE A 149 -14.44 20.51 28.10
C ILE A 149 -14.57 19.95 29.52
N GLU A 150 -15.81 19.75 29.98
CA GLU A 150 -16.11 19.23 31.32
C GLU A 150 -15.91 17.70 31.44
N GLY A 151 -16.02 16.95 30.33
CA GLY A 151 -15.80 15.50 30.25
C GLY A 151 -14.45 15.13 29.63
N ASN A 152 -14.35 13.91 29.10
CA ASN A 152 -13.17 13.46 28.36
C ASN A 152 -13.16 14.05 26.95
N LEU A 153 -11.97 14.25 26.39
CA LEU A 153 -11.77 14.70 25.01
C LEU A 153 -11.09 13.59 24.23
N TYR A 154 -11.80 12.96 23.30
CA TYR A 154 -11.26 11.93 22.43
C TYR A 154 -10.85 12.55 21.10
N VAL A 155 -9.59 12.43 20.72
CA VAL A 155 -9.06 13.00 19.46
C VAL A 155 -8.59 11.86 18.58
N ASP A 156 -9.25 11.68 17.43
CA ASP A 156 -8.89 10.63 16.47
C ASP A 156 -7.86 11.14 15.46
N VAL A 157 -6.66 10.55 15.49
CA VAL A 157 -5.53 10.87 14.61
C VAL A 157 -5.28 9.81 13.52
N THR A 158 -6.22 8.88 13.30
CA THR A 158 -6.11 7.81 12.28
C THR A 158 -6.11 8.31 10.83
N THR A 159 -6.50 9.56 10.59
CA THR A 159 -6.65 10.14 9.23
C THR A 159 -5.33 10.60 8.58
N ALA A 160 -4.17 10.26 9.12
CA ALA A 160 -2.83 10.71 8.68
C ALA A 160 -2.62 12.25 8.70
N LYS A 161 -3.58 13.02 9.24
CA LYS A 161 -3.53 14.48 9.34
C LYS A 161 -2.81 14.90 10.62
N ALA A 162 -1.90 15.87 10.52
CA ALA A 162 -1.40 16.58 11.69
C ALA A 162 -2.52 17.49 12.22
N LEU A 163 -2.93 17.27 13.47
CA LEU A 163 -3.98 18.02 14.14
C LEU A 163 -3.37 19.03 15.11
N GLU A 164 -4.04 20.17 15.32
CA GLU A 164 -3.63 21.18 16.30
C GLU A 164 -4.81 21.52 17.23
N LEU A 165 -4.57 21.43 18.55
CA LEU A 165 -5.48 21.83 19.62
C LEU A 165 -4.92 23.07 20.31
N LYS A 166 -5.70 24.16 20.36
CA LYS A 166 -5.19 25.45 20.85
C LYS A 166 -6.11 26.10 21.87
N GLY A 167 -5.53 26.59 22.97
CA GLY A 167 -6.26 27.38 23.97
C GLY A 167 -7.34 26.63 24.75
N VAL A 168 -7.34 25.30 24.76
CA VAL A 168 -8.45 24.49 25.31
C VAL A 168 -8.18 24.13 26.77
N THR A 169 -9.23 24.12 27.59
CA THR A 169 -9.18 23.55 28.94
C THR A 169 -9.95 22.23 28.99
N VAL A 170 -9.27 21.11 29.24
CA VAL A 170 -9.90 19.78 29.38
C VAL A 170 -9.84 19.36 30.85
N LYS A 171 -11.01 19.31 31.50
CA LYS A 171 -11.12 18.90 32.91
C LYS A 171 -11.15 17.38 33.10
N GLY A 172 -11.53 16.63 32.06
CA GLY A 172 -11.38 15.18 32.01
C GLY A 172 -10.05 14.77 31.37
N LYS A 173 -10.01 13.55 30.83
CA LYS A 173 -8.86 13.00 30.11
C LYS A 173 -8.93 13.36 28.63
N LEU A 174 -7.84 13.89 28.08
CA LEU A 174 -7.60 13.94 26.65
C LEU A 174 -7.03 12.59 26.21
N VAL A 175 -7.78 11.85 25.40
CA VAL A 175 -7.40 10.53 24.89
C VAL A 175 -7.13 10.64 23.41
N VAL A 176 -5.90 10.37 23.01
CA VAL A 176 -5.53 10.34 21.59
C VAL A 176 -5.75 8.92 21.07
N ILE A 177 -6.66 8.80 20.11
CA ILE A 177 -7.03 7.56 19.44
C ILE A 177 -6.28 7.51 18.10
N GLY A 178 -5.48 6.49 17.87
CA GLY A 178 -4.80 6.26 16.59
C GLY A 178 -4.98 4.83 16.10
N ASP A 179 -4.20 4.44 15.09
CA ASP A 179 -4.03 3.05 14.69
C ASP A 179 -2.52 2.69 14.69
N ASN A 180 -2.19 1.40 14.65
CA ASN A 180 -0.79 0.94 14.65
C ASN A 180 -0.19 0.85 13.22
N LYS A 181 -0.84 1.45 12.21
CA LYS A 181 -0.42 1.44 10.80
C LYS A 181 -0.05 2.84 10.29
N THR A 182 -0.73 3.87 10.76
CA THR A 182 -0.72 5.26 10.31
C THR A 182 -0.05 6.11 11.37
N ALA A 183 0.92 6.93 10.97
CA ALA A 183 1.53 7.89 11.87
C ALA A 183 0.57 9.07 12.07
N GLY A 184 0.08 9.26 13.29
CA GLY A 184 -0.79 10.38 13.67
C GLY A 184 -0.01 11.41 14.49
N LYS A 185 -0.29 12.70 14.29
CA LYS A 185 0.37 13.79 15.05
C LYS A 185 -0.68 14.75 15.61
N LEU A 186 -0.61 15.04 16.91
CA LEU A 186 -1.43 16.06 17.58
C LEU A 186 -0.53 17.09 18.25
N THR A 187 -0.63 18.35 17.86
CA THR A 187 0.04 19.48 18.54
C THR A 187 -0.92 20.14 19.51
N ILE A 188 -0.51 20.35 20.76
CA ILE A 188 -1.32 21.00 21.80
C ILE A 188 -0.60 22.29 22.21
N THR A 189 -1.25 23.42 21.98
CA THR A 189 -0.69 24.77 22.16
C THR A 189 -1.51 25.56 23.17
N ASP A 190 -0.84 26.24 24.11
CA ASP A 190 -1.44 27.15 25.10
C ASP A 190 -2.69 26.59 25.84
N SER A 191 -2.69 25.29 26.18
CA SER A 191 -3.86 24.59 26.72
C SER A 191 -3.67 24.11 28.17
N LYS A 192 -4.76 23.82 28.90
CA LYS A 192 -4.73 23.26 30.27
C LYS A 192 -5.40 21.90 30.29
N ILE A 193 -4.64 20.83 30.53
CA ILE A 193 -5.12 19.45 30.39
C ILE A 193 -4.93 18.68 31.71
N GLU A 194 -6.01 18.14 32.27
CA GLU A 194 -5.95 17.34 33.51
C GLU A 194 -5.19 16.03 33.31
N ALA A 195 -5.44 15.32 32.21
CA ALA A 195 -4.68 14.13 31.87
C ALA A 195 -4.60 13.88 30.35
N ILE A 196 -3.43 13.46 29.85
CA ILE A 196 -3.25 12.97 28.48
C ILE A 196 -3.07 11.46 28.51
N SER A 197 -3.81 10.73 27.67
CA SER A 197 -3.65 9.30 27.43
C SER A 197 -3.27 9.05 25.98
N THR A 198 -2.16 8.37 25.75
CA THR A 198 -1.77 7.90 24.41
C THR A 198 -1.90 6.39 24.37
N GLN A 199 -2.80 5.87 23.54
CA GLN A 199 -3.15 4.44 23.54
C GLN A 199 -2.59 3.63 22.36
N THR A 200 -1.86 4.26 21.42
CA THR A 200 -1.37 3.63 20.19
C THR A 200 0.08 3.95 19.87
N ARG A 201 0.78 3.03 19.18
CA ARG A 201 2.25 3.05 19.02
C ARG A 201 2.80 4.08 18.05
N ASN A 202 2.01 4.52 17.07
CA ASN A 202 2.46 5.40 15.99
C ASN A 202 1.93 6.83 16.13
N THR A 203 1.66 7.27 17.37
CA THR A 203 1.11 8.60 17.66
C THR A 203 2.17 9.49 18.29
N GLU A 204 2.33 10.69 17.73
CA GLU A 204 3.15 11.76 18.28
C GLU A 204 2.24 12.86 18.86
N VAL A 205 2.40 13.16 20.15
CA VAL A 205 1.77 14.32 20.79
C VAL A 205 2.84 15.38 21.04
N VAL A 206 2.68 16.55 20.44
CA VAL A 206 3.62 17.66 20.58
C VAL A 206 3.04 18.71 21.52
N LEU A 207 3.73 19.04 22.61
CA LEU A 207 3.36 20.13 23.51
C LEU A 207 4.06 21.42 23.08
N SER A 208 3.31 22.52 23.02
CA SER A 208 3.81 23.84 22.61
C SER A 208 3.27 24.96 23.49
N GLY A 209 3.91 26.13 23.43
CA GLY A 209 3.48 27.33 24.14
C GLY A 209 3.44 27.18 25.66
N GLU A 210 2.45 27.80 26.31
CA GLU A 210 2.25 27.76 27.77
C GLU A 210 1.36 26.58 28.21
N THR A 211 1.41 25.45 27.50
CA THR A 211 0.56 24.29 27.80
C THR A 211 0.89 23.65 29.15
N GLU A 212 -0.09 23.56 30.04
CA GLU A 212 0.00 22.90 31.35
C GLU A 212 -0.67 21.53 31.30
N VAL A 213 0.05 20.48 31.70
CA VAL A 213 -0.48 19.11 31.78
C VAL A 213 -0.24 18.54 33.16
N LYS A 214 -1.31 18.12 33.84
CA LYS A 214 -1.15 17.55 35.18
C LYS A 214 -0.66 16.10 35.13
N THR A 215 -1.27 15.24 34.32
CA THR A 215 -0.81 13.84 34.17
C THR A 215 -0.65 13.42 32.72
N ILE A 216 0.45 12.77 32.37
CA ILE A 216 0.60 12.05 31.09
C ILE A 216 0.67 10.56 31.38
N VAL A 217 -0.19 9.76 30.75
CA VAL A 217 -0.21 8.30 30.88
C VAL A 217 0.24 7.68 29.56
N LEU A 218 1.40 7.01 29.60
CA LEU A 218 2.01 6.32 28.45
C LEU A 218 1.71 4.82 28.53
N GLU A 219 0.74 4.33 27.74
CA GLU A 219 0.32 2.92 27.73
C GLU A 219 1.05 2.08 26.65
N GLU A 220 1.60 2.70 25.62
CA GLU A 220 2.38 2.05 24.53
C GLU A 220 3.62 2.92 24.20
N THR A 221 4.38 2.57 23.16
CA THR A 221 5.60 3.32 22.72
C THR A 221 5.30 4.69 22.06
N ALA A 222 4.20 5.33 22.42
CA ALA A 222 3.82 6.64 21.89
C ALA A 222 4.78 7.72 22.38
N ALA A 223 5.04 8.73 21.54
CA ALA A 223 5.93 9.83 21.87
C ALA A 223 5.12 11.06 22.30
N VAL A 224 5.43 11.62 23.48
CA VAL A 224 5.00 12.96 23.88
C VAL A 224 6.23 13.83 23.93
N THR A 225 6.29 14.85 23.09
CA THR A 225 7.50 15.65 22.86
C THR A 225 7.21 17.14 23.03
N PRO A 226 8.13 17.94 23.58
CA PRO A 226 7.99 19.38 23.58
C PRO A 226 8.53 19.96 22.26
N ASP A 227 7.87 20.96 21.71
CA ASP A 227 8.46 21.76 20.63
C ASP A 227 9.43 22.82 21.19
N LYS A 228 10.07 23.56 20.27
CA LYS A 228 11.00 24.66 20.63
C LYS A 228 10.35 25.83 21.38
N ASN A 229 9.03 25.94 21.37
CA ASN A 229 8.27 27.04 21.97
C ASN A 229 7.64 26.64 23.31
N PHE A 230 7.71 25.36 23.70
CA PHE A 230 7.17 24.86 24.95
C PHE A 230 7.83 25.55 26.16
N LYS A 231 6.99 26.19 26.96
CA LYS A 231 7.34 26.88 28.22
C LYS A 231 6.42 26.49 29.37
N GLY A 232 5.50 25.56 29.12
CA GLY A 232 4.56 25.07 30.12
C GLY A 232 5.17 24.04 31.05
N GLU A 233 4.30 23.33 31.77
CA GLU A 233 4.68 22.43 32.86
C GLU A 233 3.96 21.09 32.76
N VAL A 234 4.68 20.00 33.09
CA VAL A 234 4.12 18.66 33.29
C VAL A 234 4.31 18.26 34.75
N GLU A 235 3.22 18.05 35.49
CA GLU A 235 3.33 17.64 36.90
C GLU A 235 3.78 16.17 36.99
N LYS A 236 3.09 15.26 36.30
CA LYS A 236 3.34 13.82 36.42
C LYS A 236 3.33 13.07 35.09
N ILE A 237 4.25 12.12 34.93
CA ILE A 237 4.24 11.12 33.87
C ILE A 237 4.13 9.71 34.49
N GLU A 238 3.15 8.93 34.05
CA GLU A 238 2.95 7.54 34.44
C GLU A 238 3.23 6.62 33.25
N VAL A 239 4.24 5.77 33.38
CA VAL A 239 4.63 4.81 32.34
C VAL A 239 4.00 3.45 32.67
N GLN A 240 3.01 3.02 31.88
CA GLN A 240 2.18 1.84 32.16
C GLN A 240 2.22 0.79 31.04
N SER A 241 3.27 0.77 30.20
CA SER A 241 3.23 -0.09 29.02
C SER A 241 3.29 -1.58 29.32
N THR A 242 2.37 -2.32 28.70
CA THR A 242 2.26 -3.78 28.81
C THR A 242 3.15 -4.54 27.84
N THR A 243 3.96 -3.84 27.03
CA THR A 243 4.77 -4.47 25.97
C THR A 243 6.26 -4.25 26.19
N LYS A 244 7.08 -5.19 25.71
CA LYS A 244 8.54 -5.09 25.78
C LYS A 244 9.01 -4.17 24.65
N GLY A 245 9.57 -3.02 25.00
CA GLY A 245 10.04 -1.97 24.10
C GLY A 245 10.80 -0.90 24.89
N GLU A 246 11.11 0.23 24.28
CA GLU A 246 11.70 1.39 24.95
C GLU A 246 10.72 2.56 24.90
N ILE A 247 10.55 3.25 26.02
CA ILE A 247 9.77 4.48 26.16
C ILE A 247 10.72 5.62 26.46
N VAL A 248 10.67 6.67 25.65
CA VAL A 248 11.54 7.84 25.79
C VAL A 248 10.75 8.98 26.44
N ILE A 249 11.28 9.56 27.51
CA ILE A 249 10.73 10.73 28.20
C ILE A 249 11.47 11.97 27.70
N GLU A 250 10.83 12.71 26.79
CA GLU A 250 11.42 13.88 26.12
C GLU A 250 10.91 15.23 26.67
N VAL A 251 9.92 15.22 27.58
CA VAL A 251 9.35 16.43 28.22
C VAL A 251 9.82 16.54 29.68
N PRO A 252 10.23 17.73 30.16
CA PRO A 252 10.53 17.93 31.58
C PRO A 252 9.30 17.68 32.46
N ALA A 253 9.47 17.01 33.61
CA ALA A 253 8.35 16.70 34.51
C ALA A 253 8.74 16.75 36.00
N GLN A 254 7.78 17.06 36.89
CA GLN A 254 8.04 17.00 38.33
C GLN A 254 8.15 15.56 38.83
N GLU A 255 7.24 14.68 38.41
CA GLU A 255 7.22 13.27 38.82
C GLU A 255 7.14 12.35 37.60
N VAL A 256 7.95 11.29 37.58
CA VAL A 256 7.81 10.16 36.66
C VAL A 256 7.64 8.90 37.51
N SER A 257 6.66 8.05 37.20
CA SER A 257 6.51 6.76 37.86
C SER A 257 6.42 5.62 36.84
N THR A 258 7.11 4.50 37.10
CA THR A 258 7.16 3.36 36.18
C THR A 258 6.41 2.15 36.73
N ARG A 259 5.53 1.59 35.90
CA ARG A 259 4.84 0.32 36.11
C ARG A 259 4.71 -0.37 34.75
N THR A 260 5.82 -0.80 34.20
CA THR A 260 5.91 -1.20 32.78
C THR A 260 6.83 -2.40 32.57
N TYR A 261 6.64 -3.08 31.43
CA TYR A 261 7.60 -4.06 30.89
C TYR A 261 8.60 -3.44 29.90
N ALA A 262 8.46 -2.15 29.57
CA ALA A 262 9.37 -1.42 28.70
C ALA A 262 10.60 -0.92 29.47
N SER A 263 11.72 -0.73 28.77
CA SER A 263 12.80 0.13 29.27
C SER A 263 12.37 1.59 29.17
N VAL A 264 12.93 2.44 30.05
CA VAL A 264 12.61 3.87 30.09
C VAL A 264 13.88 4.68 29.89
N ASP A 265 13.89 5.54 28.88
CA ASP A 265 14.99 6.45 28.57
C ASP A 265 14.62 7.90 28.90
N ILE A 266 15.26 8.48 29.91
CA ILE A 266 15.00 9.85 30.38
C ILE A 266 15.89 10.82 29.60
N GLN A 267 15.31 11.60 28.69
CA GLN A 267 16.02 12.58 27.86
C GLN A 267 15.73 14.04 28.24
N ALA A 268 14.81 14.29 29.17
CA ALA A 268 14.53 15.61 29.74
C ALA A 268 14.62 15.61 31.28
N PRO A 269 14.83 16.78 31.93
CA PRO A 269 14.97 16.87 33.37
C PRO A 269 13.75 16.37 34.15
N VAL A 270 13.98 15.62 35.24
CA VAL A 270 12.93 15.07 36.12
C VAL A 270 13.25 15.35 37.58
N GLU A 271 12.28 15.86 38.36
CA GLU A 271 12.51 16.14 39.80
C GLU A 271 12.41 14.87 40.67
N SER A 272 11.54 13.92 40.33
CA SER A 272 11.39 12.64 41.04
C SER A 272 11.01 11.50 40.11
N LEU A 273 11.75 10.40 40.14
CA LEU A 273 11.50 9.17 39.39
C LEU A 273 11.22 8.02 40.35
N GLU A 274 10.01 7.48 40.37
CA GLU A 274 9.60 6.36 41.21
C GLU A 274 9.47 5.06 40.41
N VAL A 275 10.27 4.04 40.75
CA VAL A 275 10.33 2.75 40.03
C VAL A 275 9.55 1.69 40.79
N LYS A 276 8.37 1.32 40.28
CA LYS A 276 7.43 0.41 40.97
C LYS A 276 7.54 -1.04 40.55
N THR A 277 8.12 -1.32 39.39
CA THR A 277 8.31 -2.68 38.85
C THR A 277 9.70 -2.82 38.25
N ASP A 278 10.17 -4.07 38.07
CA ASP A 278 11.45 -4.37 37.41
C ASP A 278 11.56 -3.62 36.08
N THR A 279 12.43 -2.62 36.02
CA THR A 279 12.53 -1.69 34.88
C THR A 279 13.99 -1.41 34.59
N GLN A 280 14.35 -1.40 33.30
CA GLN A 280 15.66 -0.95 32.83
C GLN A 280 15.56 0.55 32.53
N ILE A 281 16.34 1.37 33.23
CA ILE A 281 16.25 2.83 33.17
C ILE A 281 17.56 3.36 32.62
N LYS A 282 17.46 4.25 31.65
CA LYS A 282 18.57 5.02 31.12
C LYS A 282 18.34 6.50 31.40
N VAL A 283 19.37 7.16 31.92
CA VAL A 283 19.32 8.56 32.34
C VAL A 283 20.25 9.36 31.44
N ASN A 284 19.68 10.01 30.43
CA ASN A 284 20.38 10.90 29.50
C ASN A 284 20.21 12.40 29.84
N ALA A 285 19.32 12.74 30.78
CA ALA A 285 19.16 14.08 31.36
C ALA A 285 19.18 14.04 32.90
N ASP A 286 19.26 15.20 33.54
CA ASP A 286 19.37 15.27 35.01
C ASP A 286 18.10 14.78 35.71
N VAL A 287 18.25 13.90 36.70
CA VAL A 287 17.15 13.40 37.55
C VAL A 287 17.48 13.68 39.00
N LYS A 288 16.65 14.43 39.71
CA LYS A 288 17.02 14.87 41.06
C LYS A 288 16.85 13.75 42.11
N ASN A 289 15.78 12.97 42.04
CA ASN A 289 15.57 11.84 42.94
C ASN A 289 15.12 10.61 42.16
N VAL A 290 15.68 9.44 42.46
CA VAL A 290 15.24 8.13 41.97
C VAL A 290 14.91 7.26 43.16
N VAL A 291 13.68 6.77 43.25
CA VAL A 291 13.22 5.89 44.32
C VAL A 291 12.89 4.53 43.72
N VAL A 292 13.67 3.51 44.05
CA VAL A 292 13.38 2.13 43.67
C VAL A 292 12.61 1.47 44.81
N THR A 293 11.37 1.08 44.55
CA THR A 293 10.48 0.48 45.55
C THR A 293 10.78 -1.01 45.77
N GLU A 294 10.28 -1.58 46.87
CA GLU A 294 10.51 -2.98 47.26
C GLU A 294 10.04 -4.01 46.22
N SER A 295 9.12 -3.63 45.32
CA SER A 295 8.59 -4.48 44.26
C SER A 295 9.45 -4.55 43.00
N ALA A 296 10.46 -3.68 42.85
CA ALA A 296 11.30 -3.55 41.65
C ALA A 296 12.70 -4.18 41.84
N LYS A 297 12.73 -5.51 41.91
CA LYS A 297 13.88 -6.33 42.33
C LYS A 297 14.95 -6.58 41.25
N ASP A 298 14.62 -6.40 39.98
CA ASP A 298 15.56 -6.50 38.86
C ASP A 298 15.64 -5.16 38.10
N THR A 299 16.03 -4.11 38.84
CA THR A 299 16.14 -2.76 38.30
C THR A 299 17.57 -2.45 37.90
N LYS A 300 17.73 -1.87 36.71
CA LYS A 300 19.00 -1.30 36.25
C LYS A 300 18.83 0.21 36.06
N VAL A 301 19.78 1.00 36.55
CA VAL A 301 19.86 2.44 36.30
C VAL A 301 21.19 2.77 35.64
N GLU A 302 21.15 3.10 34.35
CA GLU A 302 22.32 3.49 33.57
C GLU A 302 22.36 5.02 33.43
N VAL A 303 23.35 5.67 34.05
CA VAL A 303 23.51 7.12 34.01
C VAL A 303 24.54 7.50 32.95
N SER A 304 24.09 8.24 31.94
CA SER A 304 24.93 8.64 30.81
C SER A 304 25.95 9.72 31.18
N LYS A 305 27.04 9.76 30.42
CA LYS A 305 28.10 10.76 30.60
C LYS A 305 27.57 12.18 30.46
N GLY A 306 27.74 12.99 31.50
CA GLY A 306 27.30 14.38 31.53
C GLY A 306 25.93 14.59 32.20
N SER A 307 25.19 13.52 32.45
CA SER A 307 23.93 13.54 33.21
C SER A 307 24.20 13.28 34.69
N THR A 308 23.36 13.85 35.54
CA THR A 308 23.46 13.73 37.00
C THR A 308 22.20 13.13 37.60
N VAL A 309 22.36 12.15 38.47
CA VAL A 309 21.33 11.77 39.43
C VAL A 309 21.63 12.41 40.78
N GLY A 310 20.66 13.08 41.40
CA GLY A 310 20.82 13.63 42.75
C GLY A 310 20.92 12.50 43.77
N THR A 311 19.80 11.92 44.16
CA THR A 311 19.76 10.81 45.11
C THR A 311 19.12 9.57 44.47
N ILE A 312 19.73 8.40 44.65
CA ILE A 312 19.08 7.09 44.42
C ILE A 312 18.76 6.47 45.78
N THR A 313 17.48 6.34 46.10
CA THR A 313 16.99 5.59 47.27
C THR A 313 16.58 4.18 46.83
N ALA A 314 17.33 3.17 47.24
CA ALA A 314 17.16 1.79 46.81
C ALA A 314 16.55 0.91 47.91
N ASN A 315 15.24 0.65 47.82
CA ASN A 315 14.52 -0.29 48.69
C ASN A 315 14.42 -1.72 48.11
N ALA A 316 15.04 -1.96 46.95
CA ALA A 316 15.19 -3.26 46.30
C ALA A 316 16.61 -3.35 45.68
N PRO A 317 17.09 -4.54 45.27
CA PRO A 317 18.36 -4.66 44.54
C PRO A 317 18.38 -3.81 43.26
N VAL A 318 19.48 -3.08 43.02
CA VAL A 318 19.64 -2.18 41.87
C VAL A 318 21.05 -2.30 41.30
N LYS A 319 21.15 -2.44 39.97
CA LYS A 319 22.42 -2.32 39.24
C LYS A 319 22.57 -0.93 38.68
N ILE A 320 23.60 -0.22 39.13
CA ILE A 320 23.94 1.13 38.71
C ILE A 320 25.11 1.05 37.73
N GLU A 321 24.92 1.60 36.53
CA GLU A 321 25.94 1.56 35.47
C GLU A 321 26.06 2.91 34.75
N GLY A 322 27.02 3.02 33.84
CA GLY A 322 27.24 4.19 33.00
C GLY A 322 28.28 5.16 33.56
N ASN A 323 28.55 6.23 32.81
CA ASN A 323 29.67 7.15 33.05
C ASN A 323 29.22 8.50 33.62
N GLY A 324 27.98 8.55 34.13
CA GLY A 324 27.37 9.73 34.73
C GLY A 324 27.76 9.93 36.19
N THR A 325 27.16 10.95 36.81
CA THR A 325 27.41 11.29 38.22
C THR A 325 26.17 11.02 39.08
N ILE A 326 26.36 10.41 40.24
CA ILE A 326 25.34 10.24 41.27
C ILE A 326 25.81 10.97 42.52
N ASN A 327 25.02 11.92 43.01
CA ASN A 327 25.43 12.69 44.19
C ASN A 327 25.31 11.86 45.48
N LYS A 328 24.24 11.05 45.61
CA LYS A 328 24.01 10.22 46.80
C LYS A 328 23.32 8.90 46.43
N VAL A 329 23.77 7.80 47.02
CA VAL A 329 23.04 6.52 47.02
C VAL A 329 22.65 6.16 48.46
N GLU A 330 21.37 5.92 48.70
CA GLU A 330 20.82 5.40 49.96
C GLU A 330 20.44 3.93 49.75
N ALA A 331 21.29 3.02 50.22
CA ALA A 331 21.10 1.58 50.09
C ALA A 331 20.37 1.03 51.33
N ASN A 332 19.09 0.65 51.17
CA ASN A 332 18.28 0.11 52.26
C ASN A 332 18.20 -1.43 52.26
N VAL A 333 18.66 -2.09 51.19
CA VAL A 333 18.75 -3.55 51.06
C VAL A 333 20.06 -3.99 50.43
N ASP A 334 20.45 -5.25 50.60
CA ASP A 334 21.59 -5.85 49.89
C ASP A 334 21.29 -6.01 48.39
N GLY A 335 22.35 -6.03 47.56
CA GLY A 335 22.24 -6.19 46.11
C GLY A 335 22.19 -4.87 45.34
N VAL A 336 22.52 -3.75 45.98
CA VAL A 336 22.84 -2.49 45.29
C VAL A 336 24.29 -2.57 44.81
N GLU A 337 24.49 -2.57 43.50
CA GLU A 337 25.80 -2.71 42.86
C GLU A 337 26.05 -1.53 41.93
N ALA A 338 27.30 -1.06 41.84
CA ALA A 338 27.68 0.03 40.93
C ALA A 338 28.89 -0.36 40.09
N GLY A 339 28.86 -0.02 38.80
CA GLY A 339 29.99 -0.19 37.89
C GLY A 339 31.17 0.73 38.21
N GLU A 340 32.39 0.30 37.85
CA GLU A 340 33.63 1.03 38.16
C GLU A 340 33.70 2.43 37.54
N ASP A 341 33.00 2.64 36.42
CA ASP A 341 33.02 3.89 35.65
C ASP A 341 31.98 4.94 36.09
N THR A 342 31.00 4.54 36.92
CA THR A 342 29.98 5.46 37.45
C THR A 342 30.56 6.27 38.60
N VAL A 343 30.36 7.59 38.61
CA VAL A 343 30.88 8.46 39.68
C VAL A 343 29.87 8.58 40.80
N ILE A 344 30.13 7.97 41.96
CA ILE A 344 29.28 8.12 43.15
C ILE A 344 29.99 9.00 44.18
N LYS A 345 29.35 10.10 44.61
CA LYS A 345 29.95 11.04 45.57
C LYS A 345 29.74 10.65 47.03
N GLU A 346 28.59 10.07 47.35
CA GLU A 346 28.18 9.71 48.71
C GLU A 346 27.35 8.43 48.71
N VAL A 347 27.58 7.55 49.68
CA VAL A 347 26.80 6.33 49.91
C VAL A 347 26.42 6.26 51.38
N GLU A 348 25.13 6.15 51.65
CA GLU A 348 24.55 5.84 52.95
C GLU A 348 23.93 4.45 52.91
N LYS A 349 24.09 3.67 53.99
CA LYS A 349 23.49 2.33 54.11
C LYS A 349 22.72 2.19 55.42
N SER A 350 21.60 1.44 55.39
CA SER A 350 20.85 1.11 56.60
C SER A 350 21.60 0.08 57.48
N GLU A 351 21.20 -0.07 58.75
CA GLU A 351 21.86 -0.96 59.72
C GLU A 351 21.84 -2.45 59.30
N GLU A 352 20.86 -2.84 58.48
CA GLU A 352 20.62 -4.23 58.06
C GLU A 352 21.35 -4.61 56.76
N VAL A 353 22.05 -3.68 56.10
CA VAL A 353 22.77 -3.91 54.82
C VAL A 353 24.22 -4.34 55.05
N GLU A 354 24.55 -5.55 54.58
CA GLU A 354 25.89 -6.12 54.65
C GLU A 354 26.83 -5.51 53.59
N LYS A 355 26.34 -5.32 52.35
CA LYS A 355 27.13 -4.84 51.20
C LYS A 355 26.43 -3.70 50.46
N ALA A 356 27.17 -2.61 50.23
CA ALA A 356 26.73 -1.42 49.50
C ALA A 356 27.83 -1.02 48.49
N PRO A 357 27.50 -0.25 47.43
CA PRO A 357 28.50 0.24 46.49
C PRO A 357 29.51 1.16 47.19
N GLU A 358 30.75 1.18 46.70
CA GLU A 358 31.79 2.06 47.25
C GLU A 358 31.72 3.45 46.58
N VAL A 359 32.05 4.49 47.35
CA VAL A 359 32.30 5.84 46.80
C VAL A 359 33.52 5.75 45.90
N ASN A 360 33.35 6.04 44.61
CA ASN A 360 34.40 5.93 43.61
C ASN A 360 34.52 7.23 42.80
N LYS A 361 35.78 7.62 42.56
CA LYS A 361 36.14 8.71 41.65
C LYS A 361 36.81 8.09 40.44
N PRO A 362 36.44 8.48 39.21
CA PRO A 362 36.97 7.80 38.02
C PRO A 362 38.50 7.94 38.00
N SER A 363 39.17 6.83 37.68
CA SER A 363 40.63 6.72 37.65
C SER A 363 41.27 7.79 36.76
N THR A 364 42.16 8.61 37.32
CA THR A 364 42.91 9.64 36.60
C THR A 364 44.27 9.10 36.13
N GLY A 365 44.39 8.71 34.86
CA GLY A 365 45.63 8.27 34.21
C GLY A 365 46.01 9.17 33.02
N GLY A 366 47.22 9.72 33.04
CA GLY A 366 47.69 10.85 32.20
C GLY A 366 47.95 10.54 30.72
N GLY A 367 47.85 11.59 29.90
CA GLY A 367 47.63 11.48 28.45
C GLY A 367 48.85 11.48 27.53
N SER A 368 48.57 11.00 26.31
CA SER A 368 49.09 11.50 25.04
C SER A 368 47.88 11.75 24.13
N SER A 369 47.92 12.82 23.34
CA SER A 369 46.78 13.53 22.74
C SER A 369 45.88 12.75 21.76
N SER A 370 44.58 12.64 22.08
CA SER A 370 43.41 12.69 21.17
C SER A 370 42.16 12.96 22.05
N GLY A 371 41.43 14.08 21.91
CA GLY A 371 40.38 14.28 20.90
C GLY A 371 39.09 13.55 21.33
N GLY A 372 38.13 14.26 21.95
CA GLY A 372 37.04 13.69 22.75
C GLY A 372 36.07 12.75 22.02
N SER A 373 35.22 12.03 22.76
CA SER A 373 34.07 11.29 22.19
C SER A 373 33.03 11.02 23.30
N THR A 374 31.75 11.41 23.18
CA THR A 374 30.66 10.80 22.38
C THR A 374 30.63 9.28 22.55
N VAL A 375 29.46 8.64 22.67
CA VAL A 375 29.36 7.21 22.34
C VAL A 375 29.67 7.12 20.85
N THR A 376 30.95 7.09 20.53
CA THR A 376 31.43 6.80 19.19
C THR A 376 31.06 5.36 18.95
N VAL A 377 30.14 5.14 18.02
CA VAL A 377 30.10 3.91 17.23
C VAL A 377 31.56 3.51 16.98
N PRO A 378 32.04 2.34 17.48
CA PRO A 378 33.44 1.94 17.37
C PRO A 378 33.96 2.23 15.97
N THR A 379 34.85 3.21 15.88
CA THR A 379 35.27 3.78 14.60
C THR A 379 36.58 3.13 14.19
N VAL A 380 36.58 2.47 13.04
CA VAL A 380 37.74 1.79 12.46
C VAL A 380 38.10 2.47 11.14
N ASN A 381 39.31 2.99 11.05
CA ASN A 381 39.82 3.57 9.82
C ASN A 381 40.39 2.45 8.93
N VAL A 382 40.04 2.46 7.65
CA VAL A 382 40.51 1.47 6.67
C VAL A 382 41.01 2.15 5.40
N SER A 383 42.07 1.60 4.83
CA SER A 383 42.74 2.07 3.61
C SER A 383 42.85 1.01 2.53
N SER A 384 42.41 -0.22 2.80
CA SER A 384 42.46 -1.34 1.87
C SER A 384 41.31 -2.33 2.09
N LYS A 385 41.06 -3.19 1.10
CA LYS A 385 40.05 -4.27 1.22
C LYS A 385 40.33 -5.21 2.39
N THR A 386 41.60 -5.59 2.61
CA THR A 386 41.97 -6.52 3.69
C THR A 386 41.68 -5.92 5.07
N GLU A 387 41.92 -4.62 5.25
CA GLU A 387 41.57 -3.90 6.48
C GLU A 387 40.05 -3.80 6.66
N PHE A 388 39.31 -3.54 5.57
CA PHE A 388 37.84 -3.56 5.58
C PHE A 388 37.28 -4.93 6.01
N ASP A 389 37.72 -6.02 5.37
CA ASP A 389 37.27 -7.38 5.67
C ASP A 389 37.59 -7.75 7.14
N SER A 390 38.75 -7.34 7.64
CA SER A 390 39.15 -7.56 9.04
C SER A 390 38.28 -6.77 10.02
N ALA A 391 37.94 -5.52 9.69
CA ALA A 391 37.08 -4.67 10.50
C ALA A 391 35.64 -5.23 10.58
N VAL A 392 35.09 -5.70 9.45
CA VAL A 392 33.77 -6.35 9.40
C VAL A 392 33.76 -7.64 10.21
N ALA A 393 34.79 -8.48 10.09
CA ALA A 393 34.89 -9.73 10.84
C ALA A 393 34.92 -9.51 12.36
N GLN A 394 35.58 -8.46 12.82
CA GLN A 394 35.72 -8.10 14.24
C GLN A 394 34.52 -7.34 14.81
N ALA A 395 33.58 -6.89 13.97
CA ALA A 395 32.41 -6.16 14.43
C ALA A 395 31.47 -7.08 15.24
N SER A 396 31.29 -6.76 16.53
CA SER A 396 30.39 -7.43 17.48
C SER A 396 29.16 -6.59 17.85
N THR A 397 29.20 -5.28 17.59
CA THR A 397 28.12 -4.30 17.81
C THR A 397 28.02 -3.38 16.58
N LYS A 398 27.20 -2.33 16.61
CA LYS A 398 27.18 -1.32 15.54
C LYS A 398 28.56 -0.67 15.43
N THR A 399 29.29 -0.90 14.33
CA THR A 399 30.67 -0.41 14.11
C THR A 399 30.71 0.57 12.94
N LYS A 400 31.42 1.69 13.08
CA LYS A 400 31.64 2.68 12.02
C LYS A 400 32.98 2.41 11.35
N ILE A 401 32.98 2.20 10.05
CA ILE A 401 34.17 2.02 9.21
C ILE A 401 34.34 3.28 8.38
N VAL A 402 35.48 3.95 8.51
CA VAL A 402 35.79 5.21 7.82
C VAL A 402 36.89 4.96 6.81
N LEU A 403 36.65 5.32 5.54
CA LEU A 403 37.68 5.23 4.52
C LEU A 403 38.72 6.34 4.69
N THR A 404 40.00 5.98 4.63
CA THR A 404 41.12 6.95 4.64
C THR A 404 41.84 7.04 3.30
N ALA A 405 41.62 6.08 2.40
CA ALA A 405 42.16 6.05 1.04
C ALA A 405 41.11 5.45 0.08
N ASP A 406 41.31 5.68 -1.21
CA ASP A 406 40.53 5.00 -2.24
C ASP A 406 40.89 3.50 -2.23
N ILE A 407 39.87 2.64 -2.38
CA ILE A 407 40.04 1.19 -2.42
C ILE A 407 39.70 0.70 -3.82
N ASP A 408 40.72 0.28 -4.56
CA ASP A 408 40.53 -0.37 -5.86
C ASP A 408 40.55 -1.89 -5.71
N LEU A 409 39.43 -2.53 -6.07
CA LEU A 409 39.28 -3.99 -6.07
C LEU A 409 39.85 -4.63 -7.36
N GLY A 410 40.23 -3.82 -8.35
CA GLY A 410 40.68 -4.30 -9.65
C GLY A 410 39.57 -5.04 -10.40
N GLU A 411 39.94 -6.05 -11.20
CA GLU A 411 38.98 -6.91 -11.90
C GLU A 411 38.35 -7.93 -10.92
N ILE A 412 37.02 -7.87 -10.80
CA ILE A 412 36.21 -8.75 -9.96
C ILE A 412 35.70 -9.91 -10.81
N ASP A 413 36.36 -11.06 -10.68
CA ASP A 413 36.11 -12.28 -11.46
C ASP A 413 35.85 -13.53 -10.60
N SER A 414 35.76 -13.35 -9.27
CA SER A 414 35.51 -14.39 -8.28
C SER A 414 34.78 -13.82 -7.06
N LEU A 415 34.13 -14.69 -6.27
CA LEU A 415 33.25 -14.30 -5.17
C LEU A 415 33.98 -13.68 -3.95
N ASP A 416 35.27 -13.95 -3.79
CA ASP A 416 36.13 -13.46 -2.71
C ASP A 416 36.67 -12.03 -2.94
N LYS A 417 36.51 -11.50 -4.16
CA LYS A 417 37.05 -10.20 -4.57
C LYS A 417 36.15 -9.01 -4.26
N PHE A 418 34.87 -9.22 -4.00
CA PHE A 418 33.98 -8.12 -3.59
C PHE A 418 33.89 -7.96 -2.07
N MET A 419 33.39 -6.81 -1.63
CA MET A 419 33.16 -6.52 -0.22
C MET A 419 31.82 -7.11 0.24
N VAL A 420 31.79 -7.68 1.44
CA VAL A 420 30.59 -8.35 1.99
C VAL A 420 30.32 -7.88 3.41
N ILE A 421 29.05 -7.54 3.68
CA ILE A 421 28.53 -7.40 5.05
C ILE A 421 27.72 -8.66 5.37
N PRO A 422 28.19 -9.53 6.28
CA PRO A 422 27.46 -10.73 6.70
C PRO A 422 26.14 -10.41 7.43
N ALA A 423 25.23 -11.39 7.49
CA ALA A 423 23.88 -11.21 8.02
C ALA A 423 23.81 -10.83 9.51
N ASP A 424 24.81 -11.25 10.30
CA ASP A 424 24.94 -10.95 11.73
C ASP A 424 25.62 -9.60 12.01
N LYS A 425 26.01 -8.83 10.99
CA LYS A 425 26.76 -7.58 11.16
C LYS A 425 25.89 -6.34 11.06
N ASN A 426 26.28 -5.32 11.84
CA ASN A 426 25.69 -3.97 11.83
C ASN A 426 26.80 -2.94 11.62
N ILE A 427 26.89 -2.38 10.42
CA ILE A 427 28.00 -1.56 9.96
C ILE A 427 27.50 -0.18 9.52
N VAL A 428 28.24 0.86 9.89
CA VAL A 428 28.15 2.19 9.28
C VAL A 428 29.39 2.38 8.42
N LEU A 429 29.26 2.44 7.10
CA LEU A 429 30.33 2.73 6.16
C LEU A 429 30.33 4.22 5.82
N ASP A 430 31.31 4.96 6.32
CA ASP A 430 31.56 6.34 5.97
C ASP A 430 32.60 6.42 4.84
N LEU A 431 32.14 6.78 3.65
CA LEU A 431 32.97 6.94 2.47
C LEU A 431 33.98 8.08 2.63
N ASN A 432 33.69 9.09 3.47
CA ASN A 432 34.63 10.15 3.82
C ASN A 432 35.32 10.81 2.60
N GLY A 433 34.57 11.04 1.53
CA GLY A 433 35.06 11.59 0.26
C GLY A 433 35.94 10.66 -0.57
N LYS A 434 36.01 9.36 -0.25
CA LYS A 434 36.84 8.34 -0.93
C LYS A 434 36.05 7.43 -1.86
N ILE A 435 36.78 6.79 -2.76
CA ILE A 435 36.22 5.95 -3.82
C ILE A 435 36.50 4.48 -3.53
N ILE A 436 35.47 3.64 -3.60
CA ILE A 436 35.60 2.18 -3.73
C ILE A 436 35.33 1.83 -5.19
N SER A 437 36.33 1.36 -5.93
CA SER A 437 36.22 1.03 -7.35
C SER A 437 36.44 -0.46 -7.64
N GLY A 438 35.87 -0.93 -8.74
CA GLY A 438 36.17 -2.26 -9.29
C GLY A 438 35.61 -2.42 -10.69
N ALA A 439 36.24 -3.29 -11.49
CA ALA A 439 35.81 -3.64 -12.84
C ALA A 439 35.13 -5.01 -12.81
N LEU A 440 33.80 -5.06 -12.95
CA LEU A 440 33.04 -6.33 -12.92
C LEU A 440 33.30 -7.16 -14.18
N LYS A 441 33.83 -8.38 -14.06
CA LYS A 441 34.00 -9.28 -15.21
C LYS A 441 32.67 -9.87 -15.65
N THR A 442 32.50 -10.01 -16.97
CA THR A 442 31.31 -10.65 -17.57
C THR A 442 31.70 -11.90 -18.33
N ASN A 443 31.29 -13.06 -17.82
CA ASN A 443 31.21 -14.28 -18.62
C ASN A 443 29.74 -14.60 -18.88
N VAL A 444 29.44 -15.10 -20.08
CA VAL A 444 28.10 -15.36 -20.65
C VAL A 444 27.18 -16.27 -19.83
N ASP A 445 27.65 -16.85 -18.71
CA ASP A 445 26.89 -17.78 -17.84
C ASP A 445 26.64 -17.25 -16.41
N THR A 446 27.05 -16.02 -16.08
CA THR A 446 27.09 -15.53 -14.67
C THR A 446 26.24 -14.26 -14.42
N TYR A 447 25.03 -14.26 -14.97
CA TYR A 447 24.11 -13.10 -15.05
C TYR A 447 23.81 -12.36 -13.73
N TYR A 448 24.17 -12.90 -12.56
CA TYR A 448 23.89 -12.29 -11.26
C TYR A 448 24.99 -12.51 -10.23
N THR A 449 26.24 -12.76 -10.61
CA THR A 449 27.21 -13.28 -9.63
C THR A 449 28.07 -12.19 -8.96
N TYR A 450 28.44 -11.14 -9.69
CA TYR A 450 29.43 -10.15 -9.22
C TYR A 450 28.83 -8.77 -8.91
N GLN A 451 29.41 -8.12 -7.90
CA GLN A 451 29.13 -6.76 -7.44
C GLN A 451 30.38 -6.18 -6.77
N ILE A 452 30.39 -4.90 -6.42
CA ILE A 452 31.45 -4.30 -5.59
C ILE A 452 31.18 -4.52 -4.11
N LEU A 453 29.92 -4.34 -3.70
CA LEU A 453 29.48 -4.47 -2.32
C LEU A 453 28.19 -5.30 -2.24
N CYS A 454 28.18 -6.30 -1.36
CA CYS A 454 27.02 -7.12 -1.05
C CYS A 454 26.65 -6.98 0.43
N ASN A 455 25.44 -6.52 0.73
CA ASN A 455 24.92 -6.42 2.09
C ASN A 455 23.92 -7.55 2.40
N ASN A 456 24.26 -8.44 3.33
CA ASN A 456 23.35 -9.42 3.89
C ASN A 456 22.87 -9.04 5.30
N GLY A 457 23.50 -8.06 5.97
CA GLY A 457 23.22 -7.64 7.35
C GLY A 457 22.56 -6.27 7.44
N THR A 458 22.94 -5.48 8.43
CA THR A 458 22.52 -4.07 8.58
C THR A 458 23.65 -3.14 8.15
N LEU A 459 23.40 -2.28 7.17
CA LEU A 459 24.38 -1.35 6.63
C LEU A 459 23.83 0.07 6.55
N VAL A 460 24.57 1.04 7.06
CA VAL A 460 24.35 2.47 6.81
C VAL A 460 25.52 2.98 5.96
N ILE A 461 25.24 3.59 4.82
CA ILE A 461 26.25 4.29 4.00
C ILE A 461 26.12 5.78 4.24
N GLU A 462 27.22 6.44 4.55
CA GLU A 462 27.31 7.90 4.71
C GLU A 462 28.56 8.45 4.02
N ASP A 463 28.62 9.77 3.84
CA ASP A 463 29.77 10.45 3.24
C ASP A 463 30.00 11.78 3.95
N SER A 464 30.91 11.80 4.93
CA SER A 464 31.16 12.95 5.79
C SER A 464 31.91 14.11 5.12
N LEU A 465 32.67 13.88 4.04
CA LEU A 465 33.49 14.90 3.37
C LEU A 465 33.04 15.24 1.94
N THR A 466 31.93 14.67 1.47
CA THR A 466 31.37 14.80 0.11
C THR A 466 32.29 14.27 -1.00
N GLY A 467 31.69 13.69 -2.04
CA GLY A 467 32.40 13.17 -3.20
C GLY A 467 32.82 11.71 -3.08
N GLY A 468 32.45 11.03 -1.99
CA GLY A 468 32.65 9.60 -1.82
C GLY A 468 31.81 8.80 -2.80
N LYS A 469 32.40 7.74 -3.38
CA LYS A 469 31.74 6.93 -4.41
C LYS A 469 31.96 5.43 -4.25
N ILE A 470 30.97 4.63 -4.66
CA ILE A 470 31.13 3.20 -4.94
C ILE A 470 30.88 3.03 -6.43
N ILE A 471 31.89 2.59 -7.20
CA ILE A 471 31.88 2.70 -8.67
C ILE A 471 32.28 1.41 -9.39
N ASN A 472 31.36 0.87 -10.20
CA ASN A 472 31.71 -0.09 -11.25
C ASN A 472 32.28 0.66 -12.46
N THR A 473 33.56 0.43 -12.75
CA THR A 473 34.30 1.09 -13.83
C THR A 473 34.26 0.34 -15.16
N ASN A 474 33.70 -0.87 -15.22
CA ASN A 474 33.71 -1.66 -16.45
C ASN A 474 32.57 -1.27 -17.39
N ALA A 475 32.90 -0.58 -18.49
CA ALA A 475 31.97 -0.23 -19.57
C ALA A 475 31.50 -1.44 -20.41
N ASP A 476 32.20 -2.57 -20.33
CA ASP A 476 31.79 -3.82 -20.99
C ASP A 476 30.90 -4.70 -20.11
N SER A 477 30.56 -4.25 -18.89
CA SER A 477 29.73 -5.05 -17.99
C SER A 477 28.36 -5.39 -18.60
N TYR A 478 27.78 -6.52 -18.20
CA TYR A 478 26.52 -6.99 -18.75
C TYR A 478 25.40 -6.21 -18.08
N ILE A 479 24.30 -5.98 -18.79
CA ILE A 479 23.19 -5.16 -18.29
C ILE A 479 22.57 -5.68 -16.98
N CYS A 480 22.67 -6.99 -16.71
CA CYS A 480 22.22 -7.62 -15.46
C CYS A 480 23.23 -7.53 -14.29
N THR A 481 24.42 -6.94 -14.49
CA THR A 481 25.37 -6.70 -13.41
C THR A 481 24.89 -5.59 -12.48
N ARG A 482 25.51 -5.46 -11.29
CA ARG A 482 25.15 -4.46 -10.29
C ARG A 482 26.35 -3.96 -9.51
N THR A 483 26.39 -2.68 -9.20
CA THR A 483 27.47 -2.12 -8.36
C THR A 483 27.28 -2.52 -6.89
N VAL A 484 26.07 -2.37 -6.37
CA VAL A 484 25.70 -2.77 -5.01
C VAL A 484 24.52 -3.74 -5.01
N LYS A 485 24.57 -4.76 -4.14
CA LYS A 485 23.42 -5.63 -3.83
C LYS A 485 23.03 -5.51 -2.37
N ASN A 486 21.77 -5.21 -2.11
CA ASN A 486 21.19 -5.31 -0.78
C ASN A 486 20.29 -6.55 -0.67
N VAL A 487 20.48 -7.35 0.37
CA VAL A 487 19.62 -8.47 0.78
C VAL A 487 19.13 -8.27 2.22
N GLY A 488 19.90 -7.57 3.06
CA GLY A 488 19.54 -7.23 4.43
C GLY A 488 18.84 -5.86 4.56
N THR A 489 19.15 -5.14 5.64
CA THR A 489 18.67 -3.77 5.87
C THR A 489 19.76 -2.77 5.48
N MET A 490 19.44 -1.81 4.62
CA MET A 490 20.36 -0.78 4.16
C MET A 490 19.75 0.62 4.31
N THR A 491 20.56 1.57 4.75
CA THR A 491 20.23 3.00 4.72
C THR A 491 21.34 3.77 4.02
N ILE A 492 20.99 4.66 3.07
CA ILE A 492 21.97 5.49 2.34
C ILE A 492 21.70 6.95 2.67
N ASN A 493 22.61 7.59 3.39
CA ASN A 493 22.53 8.98 3.82
C ASN A 493 23.37 9.93 2.95
N GLY A 494 24.33 9.41 2.19
CA GLY A 494 25.25 10.23 1.40
C GLY A 494 26.13 9.41 0.47
N GLY A 495 26.90 10.11 -0.36
CA GLY A 495 27.78 9.50 -1.37
C GLY A 495 27.06 9.14 -2.68
N GLU A 496 27.83 8.66 -3.64
CA GLU A 496 27.35 8.25 -4.96
C GLU A 496 27.58 6.76 -5.21
N ILE A 497 26.53 6.04 -5.61
CA ILE A 497 26.66 4.70 -6.19
C ILE A 497 26.55 4.84 -7.70
N TYR A 498 27.64 4.55 -8.39
CA TYR A 498 27.77 4.76 -9.82
C TYR A 498 28.02 3.43 -10.55
N SER A 499 27.36 3.22 -11.69
CA SER A 499 27.69 2.14 -12.60
C SER A 499 27.95 2.65 -14.01
N GLU A 500 29.11 2.31 -14.58
CA GLU A 500 29.38 2.60 -15.99
C GLU A 500 28.43 1.82 -16.91
N LYS A 501 28.07 0.58 -16.53
CA LYS A 501 27.05 -0.23 -17.20
C LYS A 501 26.44 -1.23 -16.23
N GLY A 502 25.21 -1.67 -16.47
CA GLY A 502 24.42 -2.44 -15.50
C GLY A 502 23.80 -1.57 -14.41
N ASN A 503 23.20 -2.21 -13.39
CA ASN A 503 22.46 -1.50 -12.35
C ASN A 503 23.40 -0.83 -11.32
N ALA A 504 23.06 0.37 -10.84
CA ALA A 504 23.82 0.95 -9.73
C ALA A 504 23.53 0.18 -8.43
N LEU A 505 22.25 -0.10 -8.14
CA LEU A 505 21.86 -0.88 -6.96
C LEU A 505 20.73 -1.87 -7.28
N ILE A 506 20.83 -3.09 -6.73
CA ILE A 506 19.69 -4.01 -6.64
C ILE A 506 19.28 -4.18 -5.18
N ASN A 507 18.00 -3.98 -4.87
CA ASN A 507 17.43 -4.20 -3.55
C ASN A 507 16.58 -5.47 -3.53
N ALA A 508 16.95 -6.43 -2.69
CA ALA A 508 16.20 -7.63 -2.36
C ALA A 508 15.96 -7.75 -0.84
N GLY A 509 16.07 -6.63 -0.10
CA GLY A 509 15.84 -6.53 1.35
C GLY A 509 15.10 -5.24 1.70
N THR A 510 15.40 -4.64 2.85
CA THR A 510 14.86 -3.33 3.24
C THR A 510 15.85 -2.23 2.89
N LEU A 511 15.42 -1.22 2.15
CA LEU A 511 16.27 -0.09 1.74
C LEU A 511 15.61 1.25 2.06
N ILE A 512 16.37 2.15 2.70
CA ILE A 512 16.01 3.54 2.92
C ILE A 512 17.05 4.44 2.25
N ILE A 513 16.61 5.37 1.41
CA ILE A 513 17.49 6.35 0.76
C ILE A 513 17.08 7.74 1.24
N ASN A 514 18.03 8.48 1.81
CA ASN A 514 17.80 9.81 2.37
C ASN A 514 18.42 10.90 1.50
N ASN A 515 18.07 12.15 1.83
CA ASN A 515 18.57 13.32 1.14
C ASN A 515 20.11 13.41 1.26
N GLY A 516 20.81 13.56 0.13
CA GLY A 516 22.28 13.54 0.05
C GLY A 516 22.85 12.35 -0.72
N ALA A 517 22.10 11.26 -0.86
CA ALA A 517 22.49 10.11 -1.68
C ALA A 517 22.39 10.42 -3.19
N LYS A 518 23.28 9.80 -3.97
CA LYS A 518 23.23 9.82 -5.44
C LYS A 518 23.32 8.42 -6.01
N LEU A 519 22.43 8.06 -6.92
CA LEU A 519 22.51 6.81 -7.68
C LEU A 519 22.53 7.15 -9.16
N THR A 520 23.54 6.66 -9.87
CA THR A 520 23.80 7.11 -11.24
C THR A 520 24.27 5.98 -12.13
N THR A 521 23.81 5.96 -13.38
CA THR A 521 24.34 5.07 -14.43
C THR A 521 24.76 5.88 -15.65
N ALA A 522 25.78 5.42 -16.39
CA ALA A 522 26.10 5.99 -17.70
C ALA A 522 25.13 5.51 -18.80
N ALA A 523 24.93 6.31 -19.85
CA ALA A 523 24.08 6.03 -21.01
C ALA A 523 24.76 5.07 -22.01
N ALA A 524 24.10 4.24 -22.83
CA ALA A 524 22.77 3.65 -22.89
C ALA A 524 22.91 2.36 -23.73
N ASN A 525 22.11 1.33 -23.49
CA ASN A 525 21.70 0.36 -24.52
C ASN A 525 20.33 -0.18 -24.13
N SER A 526 19.29 0.44 -24.69
CA SER A 526 17.91 -0.07 -24.70
C SER A 526 17.83 -1.22 -25.71
N GLY A 527 18.21 -2.42 -25.28
CA GLY A 527 18.20 -3.61 -26.14
C GLY A 527 17.58 -4.81 -25.46
N GLY A 528 16.25 -4.93 -25.53
CA GLY A 528 15.50 -6.15 -25.21
C GLY A 528 14.87 -6.22 -23.81
N TRP A 529 13.88 -7.10 -23.70
CA TRP A 529 12.84 -7.29 -22.65
C TRP A 529 13.27 -7.40 -21.16
N ASN A 530 14.51 -7.08 -20.75
CA ASN A 530 14.93 -7.20 -19.34
C ASN A 530 15.97 -6.13 -18.90
N ASN A 531 15.61 -5.34 -17.88
CA ASN A 531 16.47 -4.78 -16.80
C ASN A 531 17.72 -3.97 -17.19
N GLY A 532 17.73 -3.28 -18.33
CA GLY A 532 18.89 -2.53 -18.81
C GLY A 532 19.26 -1.31 -17.95
N ALA A 533 20.37 -1.38 -17.21
CA ALA A 533 21.12 -0.24 -16.63
C ALA A 533 20.33 0.78 -15.77
N SER A 534 19.46 0.29 -14.89
CA SER A 534 18.71 1.16 -13.98
C SER A 534 19.56 1.71 -12.83
N THR A 535 19.21 2.87 -12.29
CA THR A 535 19.85 3.32 -11.04
C THR A 535 19.47 2.41 -9.87
N LEU A 536 18.25 1.87 -9.87
CA LEU A 536 17.76 1.02 -8.80
C LEU A 536 16.75 -0.01 -9.33
N ASP A 537 17.08 -1.30 -9.19
CA ASP A 537 16.18 -2.45 -9.35
C ASP A 537 15.68 -2.87 -7.96
N ASN A 538 14.42 -2.60 -7.66
CA ASN A 538 13.78 -2.95 -6.41
C ASN A 538 12.95 -4.23 -6.53
N ARG A 539 13.14 -5.15 -5.58
CA ARG A 539 12.43 -6.43 -5.48
C ARG A 539 11.84 -6.66 -4.09
N ALA A 540 11.86 -5.65 -3.22
CA ALA A 540 11.45 -5.75 -1.83
C ALA A 540 10.98 -4.39 -1.28
N LEU A 541 11.22 -4.08 0.00
CA LEU A 541 10.79 -2.84 0.64
C LEU A 541 11.79 -1.71 0.38
N LEU A 542 11.29 -0.60 -0.17
CA LEU A 542 12.07 0.60 -0.49
C LEU A 542 11.36 1.85 -0.01
N THR A 543 12.07 2.72 0.70
CA THR A 543 11.65 4.09 1.03
C THR A 543 12.68 5.09 0.51
N ILE A 544 12.24 6.06 -0.28
CA ILE A 544 13.07 7.16 -0.79
C ILE A 544 12.57 8.46 -0.17
N ASN A 545 13.35 9.05 0.73
CA ASN A 545 13.06 10.35 1.35
C ASN A 545 13.67 11.53 0.59
N GLY A 546 14.62 11.26 -0.31
CA GLY A 546 15.34 12.27 -1.08
C GLY A 546 16.49 11.68 -1.89
N GLY A 547 17.34 12.54 -2.46
CA GLY A 547 18.51 12.13 -3.24
C GLY A 547 18.39 12.42 -4.74
N VAL A 548 19.45 12.12 -5.49
CA VAL A 548 19.53 12.34 -6.94
C VAL A 548 19.71 11.02 -7.66
N PHE A 549 18.80 10.73 -8.58
CA PHE A 549 18.79 9.51 -9.37
C PHE A 549 18.89 9.86 -10.84
N LYS A 550 19.98 9.47 -11.49
CA LYS A 550 20.22 9.78 -12.90
C LYS A 550 20.54 8.52 -13.68
N SER A 551 19.66 8.15 -14.59
CA SER A 551 19.84 6.98 -15.43
C SER A 551 19.99 7.36 -16.90
N GLY A 552 20.85 6.61 -17.60
CA GLY A 552 20.84 6.56 -19.06
C GLY A 552 19.62 5.86 -19.66
N SER A 553 18.89 5.08 -18.86
CA SER A 553 17.66 4.35 -19.25
C SER A 553 16.53 4.60 -18.22
N HIS A 554 16.01 3.55 -17.57
CA HIS A 554 15.04 3.63 -16.48
C HIS A 554 15.71 4.03 -15.17
N VAL A 555 15.04 4.83 -14.34
CA VAL A 555 15.60 5.23 -13.04
C VAL A 555 15.30 4.17 -12.00
N LEU A 556 14.01 3.84 -11.83
CA LEU A 556 13.52 2.84 -10.90
C LEU A 556 12.83 1.72 -11.67
N PHE A 557 13.26 0.50 -11.42
CA PHE A 557 12.66 -0.73 -11.95
C PHE A 557 12.10 -1.55 -10.79
N SER A 558 10.85 -2.01 -10.90
CA SER A 558 10.24 -2.92 -9.91
C SER A 558 9.73 -4.18 -10.59
N GLY A 559 10.51 -5.26 -10.43
CA GLY A 559 10.30 -6.53 -11.14
C GLY A 559 9.42 -7.55 -10.43
N ASP A 560 9.21 -7.38 -9.12
CA ASP A 560 8.58 -8.38 -8.25
C ASP A 560 7.22 -7.87 -7.75
N ALA A 561 6.20 -8.74 -7.78
CA ALA A 561 4.86 -8.43 -7.28
C ALA A 561 4.82 -8.05 -5.79
N ALA A 562 5.77 -8.54 -5.00
CA ALA A 562 5.88 -8.25 -3.58
C ALA A 562 6.65 -6.96 -3.26
N ALA A 563 7.26 -6.31 -4.25
CA ALA A 563 8.03 -5.09 -4.03
C ALA A 563 7.09 -3.92 -3.69
N VAL A 564 7.47 -3.12 -2.68
CA VAL A 564 6.75 -1.92 -2.28
C VAL A 564 7.74 -0.76 -2.22
N THR A 565 7.48 0.27 -3.02
CA THR A 565 8.32 1.45 -3.13
C THR A 565 7.54 2.68 -2.68
N THR A 566 7.99 3.32 -1.60
CA THR A 566 7.45 4.62 -1.14
C THR A 566 8.43 5.72 -1.51
N ILE A 567 7.96 6.75 -2.21
CA ILE A 567 8.78 7.91 -2.64
C ILE A 567 8.21 9.17 -2.00
N ASN A 568 8.92 9.74 -1.03
CA ASN A 568 8.57 10.99 -0.36
C ASN A 568 9.29 12.20 -0.95
N GLY A 569 10.34 12.00 -1.76
CA GLY A 569 11.12 13.07 -2.35
C GLY A 569 12.29 12.58 -3.21
N GLY A 570 13.01 13.51 -3.81
CA GLY A 570 14.19 13.23 -4.65
C GLY A 570 14.09 13.86 -6.04
N THR A 571 15.18 13.78 -6.80
CA THR A 571 15.22 14.22 -8.20
C THR A 571 15.54 13.03 -9.10
N PHE A 572 14.67 12.76 -10.05
CA PHE A 572 14.75 11.60 -10.93
C PHE A 572 14.89 12.06 -12.38
N THR A 573 15.95 11.59 -13.05
CA THR A 573 16.28 11.98 -14.41
C THR A 573 16.56 10.76 -15.26
N ALA A 574 15.71 10.52 -16.26
CA ALA A 574 15.88 9.49 -17.29
C ALA A 574 16.20 10.13 -18.65
N ALA A 575 17.19 9.62 -19.39
CA ALA A 575 17.50 10.10 -20.74
C ALA A 575 16.42 9.66 -21.75
N ASP A 576 16.28 8.35 -21.99
CA ASP A 576 15.51 7.80 -23.12
C ASP A 576 14.27 6.98 -22.75
N ALA A 577 14.00 6.75 -21.45
CA ALA A 577 12.95 5.83 -20.98
C ALA A 577 12.05 6.42 -19.89
N GLU A 578 11.08 5.62 -19.43
CA GLU A 578 10.24 5.95 -18.27
C GLU A 578 11.06 6.03 -16.97
N VAL A 579 10.67 6.94 -16.08
CA VAL A 579 11.35 7.12 -14.79
C VAL A 579 11.04 5.97 -13.84
N LEU A 580 9.76 5.56 -13.78
CA LEU A 580 9.28 4.41 -13.02
C LEU A 580 8.81 3.36 -14.02
N TYR A 581 9.42 2.18 -14.01
CA TYR A 581 9.00 1.07 -14.86
C TYR A 581 8.41 -0.05 -14.00
N TYR A 582 7.24 -0.55 -14.39
CA TYR A 582 6.44 -1.50 -13.62
C TYR A 582 6.26 -2.82 -14.36
N THR A 583 6.60 -3.92 -13.70
CA THR A 583 6.19 -5.27 -14.16
C THR A 583 5.56 -6.10 -13.03
N GLY A 584 5.25 -5.50 -11.88
CA GLY A 584 4.58 -6.21 -10.78
C GLY A 584 4.45 -5.51 -9.41
N GLY A 585 5.36 -4.61 -9.01
CA GLY A 585 5.43 -4.10 -7.62
C GLY A 585 4.81 -2.73 -7.34
N LYS A 586 4.25 -2.49 -6.15
CA LYS A 586 3.47 -1.29 -5.80
C LYS A 586 4.33 -0.04 -5.59
N TYR A 587 3.96 1.07 -6.23
CA TYR A 587 4.49 2.40 -5.97
C TYR A 587 3.51 3.25 -5.14
N VAL A 588 4.04 4.03 -4.19
CA VAL A 588 3.32 5.05 -3.44
C VAL A 588 4.14 6.34 -3.49
N VAL A 589 3.71 7.30 -4.29
CA VAL A 589 4.47 8.53 -4.57
C VAL A 589 3.82 9.74 -3.89
N ARG A 590 4.59 10.37 -3.01
CA ARG A 590 4.23 11.52 -2.16
C ARG A 590 5.12 12.74 -2.41
N GLY A 591 6.08 12.65 -3.32
CA GLY A 591 6.97 13.77 -3.60
C GLY A 591 8.04 13.43 -4.62
N GLY A 592 8.78 14.46 -5.03
CA GLY A 592 9.90 14.33 -5.94
C GLY A 592 9.74 15.17 -7.21
N ILE A 593 10.85 15.29 -7.94
CA ILE A 593 10.95 16.07 -9.17
C ILE A 593 11.42 15.13 -10.28
N TYR A 594 10.69 15.12 -11.39
CA TYR A 594 10.84 14.16 -12.48
C TYR A 594 11.00 14.92 -13.80
N ASN A 595 11.92 14.49 -14.66
CA ASN A 595 12.11 15.12 -15.98
C ASN A 595 11.18 14.57 -17.07
N ARG A 596 10.27 13.66 -16.70
CA ARG A 596 9.27 13.04 -17.57
C ARG A 596 7.97 12.86 -16.78
N SER A 597 6.85 12.77 -17.50
CA SER A 597 5.54 12.58 -16.89
C SER A 597 5.52 11.30 -16.06
N LEU A 598 4.78 11.36 -14.95
CA LEU A 598 4.47 10.20 -14.13
C LEU A 598 3.08 9.67 -14.47
N ASP A 599 2.90 8.37 -14.32
CA ASP A 599 1.57 7.78 -14.22
C ASP A 599 0.97 8.20 -12.86
N GLU A 600 -0.15 8.91 -12.91
CA GLU A 600 -0.83 9.40 -11.71
C GLU A 600 -1.42 8.30 -10.83
N THR A 601 -1.54 7.07 -11.34
CA THR A 601 -1.97 5.90 -10.54
C THR A 601 -0.97 5.52 -9.45
N TYR A 602 0.29 5.96 -9.57
CA TYR A 602 1.32 5.77 -8.53
C TYR A 602 1.26 6.81 -7.41
N LEU A 603 0.52 7.91 -7.59
CA LEU A 603 0.41 8.96 -6.59
C LEU A 603 -0.40 8.48 -5.39
N ASP A 604 0.08 8.80 -4.19
CA ASP A 604 -0.72 8.61 -2.99
C ASP A 604 -1.90 9.59 -2.95
N ALA A 605 -2.95 9.24 -2.21
CA ALA A 605 -4.10 10.12 -2.03
C ALA A 605 -3.66 11.47 -1.40
N GLY A 606 -4.19 12.58 -1.91
CA GLY A 606 -3.81 13.92 -1.44
C GLY A 606 -2.53 14.48 -2.06
N TYR A 607 -2.02 13.86 -3.14
CA TYR A 607 -0.91 14.39 -3.94
C TYR A 607 -1.31 14.63 -5.39
N TYR A 608 -0.60 15.53 -6.06
CA TYR A 608 -0.78 15.83 -7.48
C TYR A 608 0.56 16.13 -8.17
N VAL A 609 0.57 16.00 -9.49
CA VAL A 609 1.72 16.39 -10.32
C VAL A 609 1.52 17.80 -10.84
N ASP A 610 2.45 18.69 -10.50
CA ASP A 610 2.57 20.02 -11.07
C ASP A 610 3.61 20.01 -12.19
N SER A 611 3.21 20.35 -13.41
CA SER A 611 4.11 20.45 -14.55
C SER A 611 4.51 21.91 -14.80
N ALA A 612 5.81 22.19 -14.69
CA ALA A 612 6.37 23.50 -14.98
C ALA A 612 7.73 23.35 -15.69
N ASN A 613 7.91 24.07 -16.81
CA ASN A 613 9.17 24.10 -17.57
C ASN A 613 9.70 22.72 -18.00
N GLY A 614 8.82 21.75 -18.30
CA GLY A 614 9.20 20.40 -18.70
C GLY A 614 9.65 19.48 -17.56
N MET A 615 9.55 19.94 -16.32
CA MET A 615 9.70 19.12 -15.11
C MET A 615 8.32 18.86 -14.49
N TYR A 616 8.19 17.71 -13.85
CA TYR A 616 6.97 17.22 -13.19
C TYR A 616 7.31 17.08 -11.71
N GLU A 617 6.68 17.89 -10.87
CA GLU A 617 6.91 17.91 -9.42
C GLU A 617 5.69 17.35 -8.71
N VAL A 618 5.88 16.36 -7.84
CA VAL A 618 4.79 15.83 -7.02
C VAL A 618 4.65 16.69 -5.76
N LYS A 619 3.46 17.24 -5.56
CA LYS A 619 3.13 18.15 -4.45
C LYS A 619 1.97 17.59 -3.64
N ALA A 620 2.00 17.86 -2.34
CA ALA A 620 0.84 17.67 -1.49
C ALA A 620 -0.25 18.67 -1.87
N VAL A 621 -1.50 18.23 -1.82
CA VAL A 621 -2.66 19.08 -2.03
C VAL A 621 -2.95 19.86 -0.75
N ASN A 622 -3.03 21.19 -0.85
CA ASN A 622 -3.49 22.02 0.25
C ASN A 622 -5.02 22.10 0.21
N GLY A 623 -5.68 21.21 0.94
CA GLY A 623 -7.13 21.15 1.01
C GLY A 623 -7.72 22.27 1.88
N ALA A 624 -8.74 22.98 1.38
CA ALA A 624 -9.53 23.90 2.20
C ALA A 624 -10.84 23.22 2.65
N ALA A 625 -11.21 23.36 3.92
CA ALA A 625 -12.53 22.96 4.39
C ALA A 625 -13.53 24.11 4.16
N ILE A 626 -14.68 23.81 3.56
CA ILE A 626 -15.76 24.77 3.34
C ILE A 626 -17.07 24.15 3.77
N THR A 627 -17.82 24.86 4.61
CA THR A 627 -19.20 24.50 4.94
C THR A 627 -20.17 25.25 4.04
N VAL A 628 -21.10 24.53 3.43
CA VAL A 628 -22.11 25.09 2.52
C VAL A 628 -23.52 24.91 3.09
N ASN A 629 -24.35 25.92 2.86
CA ASN A 629 -25.70 25.99 3.39
C ASN A 629 -26.75 25.89 2.28
N ASN A 630 -26.47 26.26 1.05
CA ASN A 630 -27.49 26.29 0.01
C ASN A 630 -26.95 25.82 -1.35
N ASN A 631 -27.86 25.66 -2.31
CA ASN A 631 -27.54 25.19 -3.66
C ASN A 631 -26.46 26.05 -4.35
N GLU A 632 -26.55 27.38 -4.23
CA GLU A 632 -25.59 28.30 -4.87
C GLU A 632 -24.20 28.17 -4.26
N GLU A 633 -24.11 28.10 -2.93
CA GLU A 633 -22.85 27.84 -2.22
C GLU A 633 -22.25 26.49 -2.59
N LEU A 634 -23.07 25.44 -2.69
CA LEU A 634 -22.60 24.10 -3.08
C LEU A 634 -22.06 24.08 -4.52
N ILE A 635 -22.78 24.67 -5.47
CA ILE A 635 -22.34 24.78 -6.87
C ILE A 635 -21.02 25.55 -6.96
N ASN A 636 -20.94 26.71 -6.30
CA ASN A 636 -19.73 27.53 -6.28
C ASN A 636 -18.55 26.80 -5.62
N ALA A 637 -18.80 26.06 -4.55
CA ALA A 637 -17.78 25.26 -3.88
C ALA A 637 -17.25 24.16 -4.81
N ILE A 638 -18.12 23.39 -5.48
CA ILE A 638 -17.72 22.34 -6.43
C ILE A 638 -16.94 22.95 -7.61
N ASN A 639 -17.45 24.02 -8.23
CA ASN A 639 -16.80 24.68 -9.37
C ASN A 639 -15.45 25.33 -9.02
N SER A 640 -15.22 25.63 -7.74
CA SER A 640 -13.95 26.15 -7.24
C SER A 640 -12.93 25.07 -6.90
N THR A 641 -13.27 23.78 -7.07
CA THR A 641 -12.32 22.69 -6.84
C THR A 641 -11.44 22.46 -8.07
N SER A 642 -10.19 22.10 -7.83
CA SER A 642 -9.28 21.61 -8.87
C SER A 642 -8.32 20.58 -8.28
N VAL A 643 -7.55 19.90 -9.13
CA VAL A 643 -6.49 18.97 -8.68
C VAL A 643 -5.47 19.67 -7.77
N LYS A 644 -5.25 20.98 -7.95
CA LYS A 644 -4.32 21.80 -7.15
C LYS A 644 -4.98 22.45 -5.93
N GLU A 645 -6.28 22.72 -6.02
CA GLU A 645 -7.09 23.40 -5.01
C GLU A 645 -8.24 22.48 -4.61
N ALA A 646 -7.92 21.36 -3.97
CA ALA A 646 -8.96 20.46 -3.50
C ALA A 646 -9.68 21.03 -2.29
N LYS A 647 -10.93 20.60 -2.09
CA LYS A 647 -11.75 21.08 -0.99
C LYS A 647 -12.49 19.95 -0.31
N THR A 648 -12.63 20.04 1.00
CA THR A 648 -13.63 19.27 1.74
C THR A 648 -14.86 20.15 1.90
N ILE A 649 -15.92 19.83 1.17
CA ILE A 649 -17.17 20.57 1.12
C ILE A 649 -18.17 19.85 2.03
N THR A 650 -18.55 20.45 3.14
CA THR A 650 -19.46 19.86 4.12
C THR A 650 -20.82 20.54 4.10
N LEU A 651 -21.89 19.75 4.04
CA LEU A 651 -23.24 20.28 4.09
C LEU A 651 -23.65 20.60 5.55
N ALA A 652 -24.05 21.85 5.81
CA ALA A 652 -24.59 22.26 7.11
C ALA A 652 -26.10 21.98 7.28
N LYS A 653 -26.82 21.80 6.18
CA LYS A 653 -28.26 21.52 6.17
C LYS A 653 -28.66 20.78 4.90
N ASP A 654 -29.92 20.38 4.82
CA ASP A 654 -30.48 19.75 3.63
C ASP A 654 -30.36 20.68 2.41
N ILE A 655 -29.84 20.15 1.31
CA ILE A 655 -29.64 20.89 0.05
C ILE A 655 -30.22 20.09 -1.11
N THR A 656 -30.92 20.78 -2.01
CA THR A 656 -31.25 20.25 -3.33
C THR A 656 -30.28 20.85 -4.34
N LEU A 657 -29.41 20.01 -4.92
CA LEU A 657 -28.50 20.36 -5.99
C LEU A 657 -29.27 20.49 -7.30
N ASN A 658 -29.31 21.70 -7.84
CA ASN A 658 -30.02 22.01 -9.08
C ASN A 658 -29.26 23.06 -9.91
N THR A 659 -28.81 22.65 -11.08
CA THR A 659 -28.13 23.41 -12.14
C THR A 659 -28.41 22.77 -13.51
N ASN A 660 -28.16 23.52 -14.59
CA ASN A 660 -28.29 23.04 -15.96
C ASN A 660 -27.00 22.39 -16.49
N ASP A 661 -25.88 22.58 -15.79
CA ASP A 661 -24.55 22.16 -16.23
C ASP A 661 -24.10 20.89 -15.48
N LEU A 662 -23.25 20.10 -16.14
CA LEU A 662 -22.49 19.04 -15.46
C LEU A 662 -21.54 19.68 -14.44
N LEU A 663 -21.62 19.22 -13.19
CA LEU A 663 -20.64 19.55 -12.17
C LEU A 663 -19.58 18.46 -12.09
N THR A 664 -18.33 18.83 -11.86
CA THR A 664 -17.25 17.87 -11.64
C THR A 664 -16.60 18.16 -10.29
N LEU A 665 -16.71 17.21 -9.36
CA LEU A 665 -15.95 17.28 -8.11
C LEU A 665 -14.52 16.87 -8.43
N ALA A 666 -13.55 17.79 -8.30
CA ALA A 666 -12.17 17.51 -8.71
C ALA A 666 -11.50 16.42 -7.84
N LYS A 667 -10.52 15.71 -8.43
CA LYS A 667 -9.66 14.75 -7.73
C LYS A 667 -9.09 15.33 -6.44
N ASN A 668 -8.95 14.50 -5.41
CA ASN A 668 -8.57 14.86 -4.04
C ASN A 668 -9.58 15.74 -3.28
N SER A 669 -10.68 16.21 -3.90
CA SER A 669 -11.76 16.91 -3.19
C SER A 669 -12.75 15.91 -2.58
N LYS A 670 -13.48 16.37 -1.57
CA LYS A 670 -14.46 15.57 -0.84
C LYS A 670 -15.76 16.35 -0.69
N LEU A 671 -16.91 15.73 -0.97
CA LEU A 671 -18.23 16.25 -0.65
C LEU A 671 -18.81 15.41 0.49
N VAL A 672 -19.09 16.02 1.64
CA VAL A 672 -19.51 15.33 2.86
C VAL A 672 -20.97 15.64 3.19
N VAL A 673 -21.80 14.61 3.17
CA VAL A 673 -23.20 14.65 3.61
C VAL A 673 -23.26 14.08 5.02
N ASN A 674 -23.30 14.96 6.03
CA ASN A 674 -23.26 14.56 7.45
C ASN A 674 -24.50 13.76 7.90
N THR A 675 -24.36 13.02 9.00
CA THR A 675 -25.48 12.31 9.63
C THR A 675 -26.65 13.26 9.92
N GLY A 676 -27.85 12.82 9.55
CA GLY A 676 -29.07 13.63 9.68
C GLY A 676 -29.25 14.71 8.61
N ILE A 677 -28.31 14.88 7.67
CA ILE A 677 -28.44 15.78 6.53
C ILE A 677 -28.82 15.01 5.26
N LYS A 678 -29.65 15.64 4.42
CA LYS A 678 -30.07 15.14 3.13
C LYS A 678 -29.55 15.98 1.96
N LEU A 679 -28.91 15.33 1.00
CA LEU A 679 -28.61 15.92 -0.32
C LEU A 679 -29.55 15.33 -1.38
N THR A 680 -30.31 16.18 -2.05
CA THR A 680 -31.11 15.78 -3.22
C THR A 680 -30.40 16.20 -4.50
N ILE A 681 -30.06 15.25 -5.36
CA ILE A 681 -29.35 15.47 -6.61
C ILE A 681 -30.37 15.47 -7.76
N ASN A 682 -30.64 16.66 -8.32
CA ASN A 682 -31.50 16.83 -9.50
C ASN A 682 -30.71 17.14 -10.78
N SER A 683 -29.39 17.28 -10.66
CA SER A 683 -28.46 17.63 -11.72
C SER A 683 -27.29 16.67 -11.78
N PRO A 684 -26.67 16.48 -12.95
CA PRO A 684 -25.55 15.58 -13.10
C PRO A 684 -24.31 16.08 -12.36
N ILE A 685 -23.69 15.20 -11.59
CA ILE A 685 -22.40 15.40 -10.93
C ILE A 685 -21.46 14.25 -11.30
N ASP A 686 -20.24 14.58 -11.68
CA ASP A 686 -19.18 13.63 -11.95
C ASP A 686 -18.14 13.66 -10.82
N LEU A 687 -17.88 12.50 -10.22
CA LEU A 687 -17.05 12.38 -9.03
C LEU A 687 -15.62 11.99 -9.40
N ASN A 688 -14.76 12.94 -9.73
CA ASN A 688 -13.30 12.67 -9.73
C ASN A 688 -12.73 12.68 -8.30
N GLY A 689 -13.40 13.37 -7.37
CA GLY A 689 -13.16 13.33 -5.92
C GLY A 689 -14.21 12.47 -5.20
N THR A 690 -14.14 12.41 -3.87
CA THR A 690 -14.94 11.50 -3.05
C THR A 690 -16.28 12.13 -2.65
N LEU A 691 -17.37 11.38 -2.77
CA LEU A 691 -18.64 11.67 -2.11
C LEU A 691 -18.78 10.80 -0.86
N GLU A 692 -18.68 11.40 0.32
CA GLU A 692 -18.90 10.73 1.60
C GLU A 692 -20.32 10.96 2.10
N ILE A 693 -21.04 9.87 2.31
CA ILE A 693 -22.44 9.87 2.71
C ILE A 693 -22.54 9.25 4.10
N ASN A 694 -22.72 10.12 5.10
CA ASN A 694 -23.03 9.76 6.49
C ASN A 694 -24.52 9.98 6.82
N GLY A 695 -25.21 10.79 6.00
CA GLY A 695 -26.65 11.06 6.05
C GLY A 695 -27.43 10.35 4.95
N SER A 696 -28.13 11.11 4.11
CA SER A 696 -28.89 10.55 2.99
C SER A 696 -28.66 11.31 1.68
N VAL A 697 -28.56 10.58 0.58
CA VAL A 697 -28.55 11.13 -0.78
C VAL A 697 -29.74 10.57 -1.53
N ASP A 698 -30.56 11.45 -2.09
CA ASP A 698 -31.67 11.09 -2.97
C ASP A 698 -31.38 11.59 -4.39
N ILE A 699 -31.41 10.69 -5.37
CA ILE A 699 -31.22 11.05 -6.78
C ILE A 699 -32.61 11.11 -7.43
N ALA A 700 -32.98 12.28 -7.92
CA ALA A 700 -34.32 12.56 -8.44
C ALA A 700 -34.27 13.32 -9.77
N SER A 701 -35.41 13.37 -10.47
CA SER A 701 -35.54 14.08 -11.75
C SER A 701 -34.45 13.66 -12.76
N ASN A 702 -33.61 14.61 -13.20
CA ASN A 702 -32.49 14.40 -14.13
C ASN A 702 -31.13 14.26 -13.41
N GLY A 703 -31.14 14.02 -12.09
CA GLY A 703 -29.94 13.76 -11.31
C GLY A 703 -29.18 12.56 -11.82
N TYR A 704 -27.85 12.65 -11.76
CA TYR A 704 -26.93 11.63 -12.22
C TYR A 704 -25.65 11.70 -11.37
N ILE A 705 -25.07 10.56 -11.03
CA ILE A 705 -23.76 10.49 -10.35
C ILE A 705 -22.84 9.60 -11.18
N GLY A 706 -21.79 10.17 -11.77
CA GLY A 706 -20.71 9.44 -12.43
C GLY A 706 -19.59 9.06 -11.46
N ASN A 707 -18.80 8.04 -11.82
CA ASN A 707 -17.68 7.49 -11.03
C ASN A 707 -18.13 6.97 -9.66
N LEU A 708 -18.92 5.90 -9.67
CA LEU A 708 -19.55 5.35 -8.45
C LEU A 708 -18.56 4.80 -7.43
N ASP A 709 -17.38 4.37 -7.87
CA ASP A 709 -16.28 3.92 -6.99
C ASP A 709 -15.83 4.99 -5.99
N ASN A 710 -16.12 6.27 -6.26
CA ASN A 710 -15.77 7.39 -5.39
C ASN A 710 -16.83 7.69 -4.33
N ILE A 711 -17.84 6.85 -4.16
CA ILE A 711 -18.84 6.96 -3.10
C ILE A 711 -18.40 6.17 -1.86
N LEU A 712 -18.30 6.85 -0.72
CA LEU A 712 -18.14 6.22 0.58
C LEU A 712 -19.48 6.30 1.33
N LEU A 713 -20.05 5.14 1.64
CA LEU A 713 -21.35 5.03 2.30
C LEU A 713 -21.17 4.47 3.71
N ASP A 714 -21.54 5.25 4.72
CA ASP A 714 -21.55 4.79 6.11
C ASP A 714 -22.69 3.77 6.36
N THR A 715 -22.55 2.95 7.41
CA THR A 715 -23.46 1.84 7.74
C THR A 715 -24.90 2.29 7.96
N ASN A 716 -25.11 3.52 8.45
CA ASN A 716 -26.45 4.08 8.72
C ASN A 716 -26.91 5.08 7.65
N ALA A 717 -26.14 5.24 6.58
CA ALA A 717 -26.45 6.16 5.50
C ALA A 717 -27.31 5.50 4.41
N SER A 718 -27.91 6.32 3.55
CA SER A 718 -28.72 5.82 2.43
C SER A 718 -28.41 6.55 1.12
N LEU A 719 -28.19 5.78 0.05
CA LEU A 719 -28.19 6.26 -1.33
C LEU A 719 -29.48 5.76 -2.01
N ASN A 720 -30.41 6.67 -2.29
CA ASN A 720 -31.74 6.33 -2.76
C ASN A 720 -31.94 6.76 -4.22
N TYR A 721 -32.46 5.83 -5.03
CA TYR A 721 -32.90 6.07 -6.39
C TYR A 721 -34.15 5.25 -6.70
N ASP A 722 -35.18 5.90 -7.25
CA ASP A 722 -36.43 5.24 -7.65
C ASP A 722 -36.32 4.79 -9.12
N ALA A 723 -35.91 3.54 -9.32
CA ALA A 723 -35.76 2.91 -10.63
C ALA A 723 -37.07 2.24 -11.08
N SER A 724 -37.44 2.42 -12.35
CA SER A 724 -38.63 1.80 -12.94
C SER A 724 -38.39 0.33 -13.31
N LEU A 725 -38.50 -0.56 -12.31
CA LEU A 725 -38.27 -2.00 -12.44
C LEU A 725 -39.56 -2.78 -12.68
N SER A 726 -39.48 -3.79 -13.55
CA SER A 726 -40.53 -4.78 -13.80
C SER A 726 -39.91 -6.17 -13.94
N GLY A 727 -39.82 -6.91 -12.83
CA GLY A 727 -39.11 -8.20 -12.79
C GLY A 727 -37.60 -8.01 -12.97
N ASN A 728 -36.99 -8.76 -13.88
CA ASN A 728 -35.58 -8.62 -14.26
C ASN A 728 -35.32 -7.52 -15.31
N SER A 729 -36.34 -6.72 -15.62
CA SER A 729 -36.27 -5.70 -16.66
C SER A 729 -36.34 -4.29 -16.07
N ILE A 730 -35.55 -3.37 -16.63
CA ILE A 730 -35.59 -1.94 -16.31
C ILE A 730 -36.04 -1.15 -17.55
N THR A 731 -36.90 -0.15 -17.33
CA THR A 731 -37.20 0.89 -18.32
C THR A 731 -36.17 2.00 -18.17
N VAL A 732 -35.38 2.23 -19.21
CA VAL A 732 -34.34 3.25 -19.24
C VAL A 732 -34.92 4.50 -19.90
N ALA A 733 -35.17 5.52 -19.09
CA ALA A 733 -35.70 6.82 -19.48
C ALA A 733 -34.70 7.96 -19.22
N LYS A 734 -33.63 7.71 -18.47
CA LYS A 734 -32.58 8.69 -18.13
C LYS A 734 -31.23 7.99 -17.96
N PRO A 735 -30.09 8.71 -18.15
CA PRO A 735 -28.75 8.16 -17.93
C PRO A 735 -28.57 7.44 -16.58
N MET A 736 -29.18 7.98 -15.52
CA MET A 736 -29.09 7.40 -14.18
C MET A 736 -29.73 6.01 -14.07
N ASP A 737 -30.68 5.64 -14.96
CA ASP A 737 -31.23 4.28 -14.96
C ASP A 737 -30.15 3.25 -15.33
N MET A 738 -29.29 3.56 -16.31
CA MET A 738 -28.18 2.69 -16.68
C MET A 738 -27.09 2.69 -15.61
N GLN A 739 -26.78 3.87 -15.07
CA GLN A 739 -25.81 4.03 -13.99
C GLN A 739 -26.22 3.27 -12.71
N TRP A 740 -27.52 3.22 -12.43
CA TRP A 740 -28.06 2.43 -11.33
C TRP A 740 -27.87 0.93 -11.56
N VAL A 741 -27.99 0.44 -12.79
CA VAL A 741 -27.67 -0.97 -13.12
C VAL A 741 -26.19 -1.24 -12.84
N ALA A 742 -25.28 -0.35 -13.25
CA ALA A 742 -23.85 -0.48 -12.95
C ALA A 742 -23.61 -0.58 -11.44
N TYR A 743 -24.23 0.31 -10.65
CA TYR A 743 -24.16 0.25 -9.18
C TYR A 743 -24.63 -1.09 -8.60
N GLN A 744 -25.76 -1.65 -9.09
CA GLN A 744 -26.26 -2.94 -8.62
C GLN A 744 -25.26 -4.07 -8.88
N TYR A 745 -24.68 -4.13 -10.07
CA TYR A 745 -23.67 -5.14 -10.40
C TYR A 745 -22.39 -4.98 -9.58
N MET A 746 -21.98 -3.73 -9.31
CA MET A 746 -20.82 -3.42 -8.49
C MET A 746 -20.97 -3.92 -7.04
N ILE A 747 -22.18 -3.91 -6.49
CA ILE A 747 -22.47 -4.45 -5.14
C ILE A 747 -22.90 -5.93 -5.15
N GLY A 748 -22.74 -6.63 -6.29
CA GLY A 748 -23.02 -8.06 -6.40
C GLY A 748 -24.49 -8.44 -6.65
N ASN A 749 -25.33 -7.51 -7.10
CA ASN A 749 -26.73 -7.75 -7.46
C ASN A 749 -26.92 -7.86 -8.99
N ASP A 750 -27.14 -9.08 -9.47
CA ASP A 750 -27.24 -9.45 -10.89
C ASP A 750 -28.69 -9.61 -11.40
N MET A 751 -29.68 -9.12 -10.65
CA MET A 751 -31.09 -9.35 -10.98
C MET A 751 -31.58 -8.65 -12.26
N ILE A 752 -30.90 -7.59 -12.72
CA ILE A 752 -31.34 -6.80 -13.87
C ILE A 752 -30.66 -7.33 -15.13
N GLN A 753 -31.44 -7.97 -16.00
CA GLN A 753 -30.94 -8.65 -17.19
C GLN A 753 -31.44 -8.02 -18.49
N THR A 754 -32.50 -7.22 -18.44
CA THR A 754 -33.07 -6.58 -19.64
C THR A 754 -33.14 -5.07 -19.46
N LEU A 755 -32.46 -4.33 -20.32
CA LEU A 755 -32.47 -2.87 -20.37
C LEU A 755 -33.22 -2.42 -21.63
N ASN A 756 -34.32 -1.69 -21.45
CA ASN A 756 -35.12 -1.19 -22.57
C ASN A 756 -35.07 0.34 -22.60
N ILE A 757 -34.38 0.91 -23.60
CA ILE A 757 -34.29 2.36 -23.79
C ILE A 757 -35.58 2.86 -24.43
N THR A 758 -36.15 3.91 -23.85
CA THR A 758 -37.44 4.49 -24.27
C THR A 758 -37.35 5.95 -24.71
N THR A 759 -36.17 6.54 -24.63
CA THR A 759 -35.87 7.91 -25.05
C THR A 759 -34.39 8.06 -25.35
N ASN A 760 -34.01 9.13 -26.04
CA ASN A 760 -32.60 9.47 -26.21
C ASN A 760 -31.98 9.86 -24.86
N LEU A 761 -30.77 9.37 -24.60
CA LEU A 761 -30.00 9.60 -23.39
C LEU A 761 -28.80 10.49 -23.72
N ASP A 762 -28.68 11.62 -23.04
CA ASP A 762 -27.54 12.53 -23.13
C ASP A 762 -26.85 12.57 -21.76
N TYR A 763 -25.60 12.14 -21.72
CA TYR A 763 -24.79 12.11 -20.50
C TYR A 763 -24.07 13.43 -20.24
N LEU A 764 -24.14 14.40 -21.16
CA LEU A 764 -23.49 15.71 -21.02
C LEU A 764 -21.96 15.61 -20.78
N ASN A 765 -21.34 14.57 -21.32
CA ASN A 765 -19.93 14.16 -21.11
C ASN A 765 -19.59 13.70 -19.68
N ALA A 766 -20.58 13.32 -18.88
CA ALA A 766 -20.37 12.71 -17.58
C ALA A 766 -19.80 11.29 -17.72
N HIS A 767 -18.97 10.89 -16.75
CA HIS A 767 -18.45 9.53 -16.65
C HIS A 767 -19.59 8.51 -16.44
N ALA A 768 -19.59 7.42 -17.21
CA ALA A 768 -20.44 6.25 -17.03
C ALA A 768 -19.61 5.04 -16.57
N ASP A 769 -20.06 4.41 -15.49
CA ASP A 769 -19.40 3.23 -14.94
C ASP A 769 -19.81 1.97 -15.73
N PRO A 770 -18.89 1.04 -16.04
CA PRO A 770 -19.21 -0.16 -16.80
C PRO A 770 -20.23 -1.07 -16.09
N ILE A 771 -21.19 -1.61 -16.83
CA ILE A 771 -22.13 -2.62 -16.33
C ILE A 771 -21.48 -4.01 -16.37
N GLY A 772 -21.40 -4.67 -15.22
CA GLY A 772 -20.82 -6.00 -15.08
C GLY A 772 -19.31 -5.98 -14.83
N THR A 773 -18.86 -6.83 -13.91
CA THR A 773 -17.47 -6.95 -13.45
C THR A 773 -16.98 -8.39 -13.63
N ASP A 774 -15.69 -8.64 -13.42
CA ASP A 774 -15.15 -10.02 -13.42
C ASP A 774 -15.76 -10.88 -12.29
N GLU A 775 -16.27 -10.27 -11.21
CA GLU A 775 -16.96 -10.96 -10.11
C GLU A 775 -18.46 -11.16 -10.38
N THR A 776 -19.10 -10.15 -10.98
CA THR A 776 -20.54 -10.10 -11.22
C THR A 776 -20.79 -9.81 -12.71
N ILE A 777 -20.81 -10.86 -13.52
CA ILE A 777 -20.87 -10.74 -14.98
C ILE A 777 -22.28 -10.39 -15.45
N PHE A 778 -22.42 -9.40 -16.35
CA PHE A 778 -23.72 -9.07 -16.92
C PHE A 778 -24.18 -10.17 -17.90
N THR A 779 -25.44 -10.61 -17.79
CA THR A 779 -26.05 -11.53 -18.76
C THR A 779 -27.43 -11.04 -19.15
N GLY A 780 -27.67 -10.86 -20.45
CA GLY A 780 -28.98 -10.49 -20.96
C GLY A 780 -28.98 -9.53 -22.13
N THR A 781 -29.95 -8.61 -22.17
CA THR A 781 -30.29 -7.83 -23.36
C THR A 781 -30.31 -6.32 -23.09
N LEU A 782 -29.73 -5.55 -24.01
CA LEU A 782 -29.95 -4.10 -24.16
C LEU A 782 -30.69 -3.84 -25.47
N ASP A 783 -31.97 -3.47 -25.39
CA ASP A 783 -32.73 -3.00 -26.55
C ASP A 783 -32.78 -1.47 -26.53
N GLY A 784 -32.14 -0.85 -27.53
CA GLY A 784 -32.09 0.59 -27.71
C GLY A 784 -33.40 1.19 -28.21
N GLY A 785 -34.35 0.38 -28.72
CA GLY A 785 -35.65 0.88 -29.19
C GLY A 785 -35.57 1.86 -30.37
N GLY A 786 -34.40 1.98 -31.03
CA GLY A 786 -34.11 2.98 -32.06
C GLY A 786 -33.65 4.33 -31.51
N HIS A 787 -33.34 4.42 -30.21
CA HIS A 787 -32.89 5.64 -29.54
C HIS A 787 -31.36 5.79 -29.55
N THR A 788 -30.91 6.99 -29.16
CA THR A 788 -29.48 7.35 -29.11
C THR A 788 -28.98 7.51 -27.68
N ILE A 789 -27.81 6.94 -27.37
CA ILE A 789 -26.96 7.32 -26.23
C ILE A 789 -25.89 8.28 -26.74
N SER A 790 -25.71 9.42 -26.08
CA SER A 790 -24.80 10.47 -26.56
C SER A 790 -23.96 11.11 -25.47
N ASN A 791 -22.79 11.63 -25.87
CA ASN A 791 -21.89 12.40 -25.01
C ASN A 791 -21.51 11.64 -23.74
N VAL A 792 -21.06 10.39 -23.88
CA VAL A 792 -20.68 9.53 -22.75
C VAL A 792 -19.18 9.49 -22.63
N LYS A 793 -18.68 9.59 -21.41
CA LYS A 793 -17.27 9.43 -21.09
C LYS A 793 -17.08 8.16 -20.26
N ILE A 794 -16.06 7.35 -20.57
CA ILE A 794 -15.71 6.14 -19.80
C ILE A 794 -14.19 6.15 -19.63
N GLU A 795 -13.72 6.30 -18.40
CA GLU A 795 -12.28 6.38 -18.09
C GLU A 795 -11.90 5.50 -16.90
N GLY A 796 -10.79 4.76 -17.01
CA GLY A 796 -10.37 3.89 -15.91
C GLY A 796 -9.17 3.01 -16.25
N SER A 797 -8.89 2.06 -15.36
CA SER A 797 -7.69 1.21 -15.45
C SER A 797 -7.94 -0.10 -16.20
N SER A 798 -9.11 -0.73 -16.04
CA SER A 798 -9.46 -2.02 -16.64
C SER A 798 -10.92 -2.06 -17.11
N ASP A 799 -11.18 -2.74 -18.22
CA ASP A 799 -12.53 -3.10 -18.68
C ASP A 799 -13.44 -1.92 -19.03
N MET A 800 -12.91 -1.04 -19.87
CA MET A 800 -13.57 0.21 -20.24
C MET A 800 -14.51 0.03 -21.43
N ALA A 801 -15.81 -0.07 -21.16
CA ALA A 801 -16.91 -0.03 -22.12
C ALA A 801 -18.25 0.18 -21.40
N LEU A 802 -19.38 0.32 -22.12
CA LEU A 802 -20.70 0.35 -21.48
C LEU A 802 -20.98 -0.90 -20.63
N PHE A 803 -20.50 -2.06 -21.07
CA PHE A 803 -20.47 -3.28 -20.31
C PHE A 803 -19.01 -3.66 -20.02
N GLY A 804 -18.62 -3.76 -18.75
CA GLY A 804 -17.26 -4.14 -18.40
C GLY A 804 -17.01 -5.59 -18.82
N VAL A 805 -17.77 -6.50 -18.20
CA VAL A 805 -17.72 -7.93 -18.50
C VAL A 805 -19.14 -8.46 -18.71
N ALA A 806 -19.36 -9.10 -19.86
CA ALA A 806 -20.65 -9.66 -20.22
C ALA A 806 -20.56 -11.11 -20.71
N ASN A 807 -21.62 -11.88 -20.47
CA ASN A 807 -21.80 -13.24 -20.96
C ASN A 807 -23.21 -13.38 -21.55
N ASP A 808 -23.36 -14.10 -22.66
CA ASP A 808 -24.66 -14.30 -23.32
C ASP A 808 -25.41 -12.97 -23.58
N ILE A 809 -24.72 -11.99 -24.17
CA ILE A 809 -25.21 -10.63 -24.36
C ILE A 809 -25.88 -10.40 -25.71
N THR A 810 -27.02 -9.72 -25.71
CA THR A 810 -27.71 -9.22 -26.90
C THR A 810 -27.85 -7.70 -26.86
N ILE A 811 -27.40 -6.99 -27.89
CA ILE A 811 -27.53 -5.53 -28.01
C ILE A 811 -28.18 -5.20 -29.35
N THR A 812 -29.32 -4.51 -29.32
CA THR A 812 -30.10 -4.24 -30.53
C THR A 812 -30.63 -2.81 -30.65
N ASN A 813 -30.80 -2.33 -31.88
CA ASN A 813 -31.54 -1.10 -32.21
C ASN A 813 -31.03 0.15 -31.49
N LEU A 814 -29.72 0.39 -31.52
CA LEU A 814 -29.08 1.43 -30.71
C LEU A 814 -28.13 2.28 -31.54
N THR A 815 -28.19 3.60 -31.36
CA THR A 815 -27.13 4.49 -31.81
C THR A 815 -26.35 5.01 -30.60
N ILE A 816 -25.02 4.97 -30.66
CA ILE A 816 -24.12 5.59 -29.67
C ILE A 816 -23.31 6.66 -30.40
N SER A 817 -23.42 7.91 -29.96
CA SER A 817 -22.74 9.03 -30.60
C SER A 817 -21.88 9.84 -29.64
N ASN A 818 -20.74 10.30 -30.14
CA ASN A 818 -19.78 11.08 -29.35
C ASN A 818 -19.40 10.39 -28.03
N ILE A 819 -19.08 9.09 -28.10
CA ILE A 819 -18.54 8.37 -26.94
C ILE A 819 -17.02 8.56 -26.85
N GLU A 820 -16.51 8.80 -25.64
CA GLU A 820 -15.09 8.82 -25.33
C GLU A 820 -14.76 7.70 -24.36
N VAL A 821 -13.93 6.75 -24.78
CA VAL A 821 -13.43 5.66 -23.93
C VAL A 821 -11.92 5.79 -23.78
N LYS A 822 -11.43 5.82 -22.54
CA LYS A 822 -10.02 5.92 -22.21
C LYS A 822 -9.59 4.86 -21.18
N GLY A 823 -8.68 3.96 -21.55
CA GLY A 823 -8.28 2.83 -20.69
C GLY A 823 -6.77 2.61 -20.61
N ASN A 824 -6.23 2.30 -19.43
CA ASN A 824 -4.78 2.25 -19.25
C ASN A 824 -4.11 0.88 -19.46
N THR A 825 -4.74 -0.28 -19.20
CA THR A 825 -3.94 -1.54 -19.23
C THR A 825 -4.63 -2.81 -19.74
N ALA A 826 -5.95 -3.02 -19.62
CA ALA A 826 -6.53 -4.35 -19.90
C ALA A 826 -7.33 -4.48 -21.21
N ARG A 827 -8.56 -3.96 -21.25
CA ARG A 827 -9.52 -4.12 -22.35
C ARG A 827 -10.31 -2.82 -22.53
N ALA A 828 -10.56 -2.40 -23.77
CA ALA A 828 -11.33 -1.18 -24.05
C ALA A 828 -12.17 -1.30 -25.32
N ALA A 829 -13.45 -0.89 -25.26
CA ALA A 829 -14.34 -0.80 -26.41
C ALA A 829 -15.58 0.06 -26.12
N VAL A 830 -16.50 0.17 -27.09
CA VAL A 830 -17.74 0.92 -26.90
C VAL A 830 -18.81 0.10 -26.18
N LEU A 831 -19.09 -1.13 -26.65
CA LEU A 831 -20.18 -1.95 -26.13
C LEU A 831 -19.74 -2.78 -24.94
N ALA A 832 -18.75 -3.67 -25.14
CA ALA A 832 -18.29 -4.56 -24.08
C ALA A 832 -16.76 -4.64 -24.04
N ALA A 833 -16.14 -4.49 -22.88
CA ALA A 833 -14.69 -4.62 -22.79
C ALA A 833 -14.30 -6.11 -22.90
N ALA A 834 -15.08 -7.01 -22.28
CA ALA A 834 -15.03 -8.45 -22.48
C ALA A 834 -16.42 -9.04 -22.70
N ALA A 835 -16.54 -9.95 -23.67
CA ALA A 835 -17.76 -10.69 -23.92
C ALA A 835 -17.49 -12.20 -24.12
N SER A 836 -18.34 -13.03 -23.53
CA SER A 836 -18.32 -14.49 -23.67
C SER A 836 -19.71 -15.07 -23.99
N GLY A 837 -19.78 -16.37 -24.25
CA GLY A 837 -21.06 -17.03 -24.52
C GLY A 837 -21.61 -16.67 -25.90
N ASN A 838 -22.93 -16.58 -26.00
CA ASN A 838 -23.63 -16.11 -27.19
C ASN A 838 -23.66 -14.59 -27.27
N ILE A 839 -23.02 -14.02 -28.29
CA ILE A 839 -22.93 -12.58 -28.49
C ILE A 839 -23.75 -12.20 -29.71
N ASN A 840 -24.74 -11.34 -29.55
CA ASN A 840 -25.58 -10.85 -30.65
C ASN A 840 -25.63 -9.31 -30.65
N VAL A 841 -24.98 -8.68 -31.61
CA VAL A 841 -25.07 -7.23 -31.84
C VAL A 841 -25.79 -7.01 -33.17
N ASN A 842 -26.96 -6.38 -33.14
CA ASN A 842 -27.81 -6.23 -34.32
C ASN A 842 -28.40 -4.83 -34.45
N ASN A 843 -28.23 -4.17 -35.61
CA ASN A 843 -28.72 -2.81 -35.84
C ASN A 843 -28.15 -1.81 -34.81
N VAL A 844 -26.81 -1.71 -34.77
CA VAL A 844 -26.07 -0.87 -33.81
C VAL A 844 -25.05 0.02 -34.52
N ASP A 845 -25.20 1.33 -34.31
CA ASP A 845 -24.31 2.35 -34.87
C ASP A 845 -23.51 3.03 -33.76
N VAL A 846 -22.19 3.11 -33.87
CA VAL A 846 -21.32 3.75 -32.88
C VAL A 846 -20.38 4.78 -33.51
N SER A 847 -20.18 5.92 -32.82
CA SER A 847 -19.24 6.96 -33.23
C SER A 847 -18.59 7.67 -32.04
N GLY A 848 -17.31 8.03 -32.17
CA GLY A 848 -16.52 8.57 -31.05
C GLY A 848 -15.05 8.19 -31.10
N THR A 849 -14.43 8.07 -29.93
CA THR A 849 -13.01 7.77 -29.77
C THR A 849 -12.78 6.71 -28.71
N VAL A 850 -11.85 5.79 -28.97
CA VAL A 850 -11.35 4.82 -27.99
C VAL A 850 -9.84 4.95 -27.96
N THR A 851 -9.29 5.44 -26.85
CA THR A 851 -7.85 5.58 -26.64
C THR A 851 -7.43 4.68 -25.50
N ALA A 852 -6.61 3.67 -25.76
CA ALA A 852 -6.18 2.77 -24.71
C ALA A 852 -4.71 2.37 -24.81
N SER A 853 -3.98 2.40 -23.70
CA SER A 853 -2.69 1.68 -23.60
C SER A 853 -2.88 0.19 -23.30
N SER A 854 -4.11 -0.32 -23.46
CA SER A 854 -4.52 -1.70 -23.24
C SER A 854 -3.95 -2.70 -24.26
N TYR A 855 -4.00 -3.99 -23.90
CA TYR A 855 -3.65 -5.10 -24.80
C TYR A 855 -4.70 -5.35 -25.89
N TYR A 856 -5.97 -5.06 -25.60
CA TYR A 856 -7.09 -5.38 -26.50
C TYR A 856 -8.03 -4.18 -26.63
N ALA A 857 -8.11 -3.61 -27.84
CA ALA A 857 -8.96 -2.46 -28.14
C ALA A 857 -9.88 -2.76 -29.33
N GLY A 858 -11.19 -2.63 -29.15
CA GLY A 858 -12.19 -2.90 -30.20
C GLY A 858 -13.14 -1.73 -30.41
N GLY A 859 -13.61 -1.55 -31.65
CA GLY A 859 -14.65 -0.54 -31.92
C GLY A 859 -16.00 -0.87 -31.29
N LEU A 860 -16.35 -2.16 -31.19
CA LEU A 860 -17.55 -2.64 -30.49
C LEU A 860 -17.19 -3.44 -29.24
N ILE A 861 -16.30 -4.45 -29.34
CA ILE A 861 -15.96 -5.36 -28.24
C ILE A 861 -14.44 -5.48 -28.05
N GLY A 862 -13.93 -5.37 -26.82
CA GLY A 862 -12.49 -5.44 -26.56
C GLY A 862 -11.93 -6.85 -26.78
N SER A 863 -12.46 -7.82 -26.04
CA SER A 863 -12.07 -9.23 -26.08
C SER A 863 -13.29 -10.15 -26.18
N ILE A 864 -13.19 -11.19 -27.01
CA ILE A 864 -14.22 -12.22 -27.20
C ILE A 864 -13.67 -13.58 -26.78
N SER A 865 -14.38 -14.27 -25.87
CA SER A 865 -14.03 -15.61 -25.41
C SER A 865 -15.27 -16.52 -25.40
N SER A 866 -15.61 -17.08 -26.56
CA SER A 866 -16.75 -17.99 -26.73
C SER A 866 -16.30 -19.40 -27.12
N ASN A 867 -16.97 -20.42 -26.56
CA ASN A 867 -16.68 -21.84 -26.74
C ASN A 867 -17.26 -22.43 -28.03
N ALA A 868 -16.86 -23.66 -28.36
CA ALA A 868 -17.43 -24.40 -29.48
C ALA A 868 -18.94 -24.65 -29.25
N GLY A 869 -19.77 -24.29 -30.24
CA GLY A 869 -21.23 -24.40 -30.18
C GLY A 869 -21.95 -23.10 -29.80
N GLU A 870 -21.22 -22.10 -29.32
CA GLU A 870 -21.74 -20.74 -29.12
C GLU A 870 -21.65 -19.93 -30.42
N THR A 871 -22.41 -18.82 -30.50
CA THR A 871 -22.44 -17.96 -31.70
C THR A 871 -22.07 -16.52 -31.38
N VAL A 872 -21.32 -15.90 -32.30
CA VAL A 872 -20.97 -14.47 -32.26
C VAL A 872 -21.51 -13.81 -33.52
N LYS A 873 -22.46 -12.89 -33.38
CA LYS A 873 -23.15 -12.25 -34.50
C LYS A 873 -23.03 -10.74 -34.44
N PHE A 874 -22.59 -10.16 -35.54
CA PHE A 874 -22.64 -8.72 -35.81
C PHE A 874 -23.44 -8.51 -37.09
N THR A 875 -24.62 -7.92 -36.98
CA THR A 875 -25.51 -7.71 -38.13
C THR A 875 -25.97 -6.25 -38.18
N ASP A 876 -25.92 -5.63 -39.37
CA ASP A 876 -26.34 -4.24 -39.58
C ASP A 876 -25.64 -3.27 -38.61
N CYS A 877 -24.31 -3.36 -38.46
CA CYS A 877 -23.54 -2.53 -37.52
C CYS A 877 -22.66 -1.51 -38.24
N LYS A 878 -22.69 -0.23 -37.81
CA LYS A 878 -21.78 0.80 -38.32
C LYS A 878 -20.86 1.31 -37.23
N THR A 879 -19.56 1.33 -37.49
CA THR A 879 -18.56 1.89 -36.58
C THR A 879 -17.87 3.11 -37.22
N SER A 880 -17.76 4.18 -36.43
CA SER A 880 -17.04 5.41 -36.78
C SER A 880 -16.19 5.84 -35.58
N ILE A 881 -15.43 4.88 -35.03
CA ILE A 881 -14.61 5.06 -33.83
C ILE A 881 -13.17 5.29 -34.23
N ASN A 882 -12.59 6.40 -33.79
CA ASN A 882 -11.14 6.58 -33.87
C ASN A 882 -10.48 5.81 -32.72
N LEU A 883 -9.78 4.73 -33.07
CA LEU A 883 -9.15 3.77 -32.18
C LEU A 883 -7.64 4.03 -32.10
N THR A 884 -7.10 4.19 -30.89
CA THR A 884 -5.66 4.29 -30.65
C THR A 884 -5.24 3.30 -29.56
N SER A 885 -4.37 2.33 -29.87
CA SER A 885 -3.83 1.39 -28.87
C SER A 885 -2.48 0.76 -29.29
N ASN A 886 -1.77 0.15 -28.34
CA ASN A 886 -0.40 -0.35 -28.50
C ASN A 886 -0.30 -1.82 -28.94
N TYR A 887 -1.38 -2.61 -28.87
CA TYR A 887 -1.33 -4.07 -29.11
C TYR A 887 -2.43 -4.54 -30.08
N ASN A 888 -3.42 -5.34 -29.71
CA ASN A 888 -4.41 -5.84 -30.68
C ASN A 888 -5.56 -4.84 -30.86
N VAL A 889 -5.70 -4.28 -32.06
CA VAL A 889 -6.70 -3.24 -32.36
C VAL A 889 -7.54 -3.62 -33.58
N GLY A 890 -8.87 -3.66 -33.42
CA GLY A 890 -9.78 -3.97 -34.53
C GLY A 890 -11.07 -3.15 -34.55
N ALA A 891 -11.58 -2.90 -35.76
CA ALA A 891 -12.73 -2.01 -35.97
C ALA A 891 -14.04 -2.50 -35.33
N LEU A 892 -14.21 -3.82 -35.20
CA LEU A 892 -15.33 -4.44 -34.51
C LEU A 892 -14.87 -5.02 -33.17
N TRP A 893 -13.80 -5.83 -33.16
CA TRP A 893 -13.24 -6.32 -31.89
C TRP A 893 -11.72 -6.32 -31.81
N GLY A 894 -11.18 -6.28 -30.58
CA GLY A 894 -9.73 -6.28 -30.35
C GLY A 894 -9.11 -7.66 -30.51
N THR A 895 -9.52 -8.63 -29.68
CA THR A 895 -9.03 -10.01 -29.74
C THR A 895 -10.15 -11.05 -29.65
N SER A 896 -10.00 -12.20 -30.31
CA SER A 896 -10.77 -13.43 -30.02
C SER A 896 -9.87 -14.64 -29.74
N GLU A 897 -8.69 -14.38 -29.17
CA GLU A 897 -7.73 -15.41 -28.76
C GLU A 897 -8.38 -16.41 -27.79
N GLY A 898 -8.35 -17.70 -28.16
CA GLY A 898 -8.99 -18.78 -27.39
C GLY A 898 -10.45 -19.07 -27.74
N SER A 899 -11.10 -18.26 -28.58
CA SER A 899 -12.48 -18.55 -29.02
C SER A 899 -12.53 -19.69 -30.03
N GLN A 900 -13.61 -20.47 -29.95
CA GLN A 900 -13.96 -21.57 -30.87
C GLN A 900 -15.37 -21.41 -31.46
N ALA A 901 -16.00 -20.24 -31.27
CA ALA A 901 -17.38 -19.98 -31.69
C ALA A 901 -17.50 -19.73 -33.20
N LEU A 902 -18.73 -19.87 -33.71
CA LEU A 902 -19.07 -19.51 -35.08
C LEU A 902 -19.39 -18.02 -35.18
N PHE A 903 -18.69 -17.32 -36.06
CA PHE A 903 -18.89 -15.89 -36.31
C PHE A 903 -19.82 -15.68 -37.50
N THR A 904 -20.78 -14.76 -37.38
CA THR A 904 -21.64 -14.28 -38.47
C THR A 904 -21.57 -12.77 -38.54
N LEU A 905 -20.96 -12.24 -39.58
CA LEU A 905 -20.89 -10.81 -39.85
C LEU A 905 -21.70 -10.49 -41.11
N LYS A 906 -22.66 -9.57 -41.01
CA LYS A 906 -23.52 -9.20 -42.13
C LYS A 906 -23.80 -7.70 -42.13
N ASN A 907 -23.64 -7.03 -43.28
CA ASN A 907 -23.98 -5.61 -43.46
C ASN A 907 -23.26 -4.68 -42.48
N CYS A 908 -22.02 -5.00 -42.09
CA CYS A 908 -21.28 -4.18 -41.15
C CYS A 908 -20.27 -3.27 -41.86
N SER A 909 -20.08 -2.06 -41.33
CA SER A 909 -19.15 -1.09 -41.90
C SER A 909 -18.32 -0.35 -40.86
N ASN A 910 -17.08 0.01 -41.21
CA ASN A 910 -16.25 0.93 -40.41
C ASN A 910 -15.76 2.12 -41.25
N SER A 911 -15.79 3.31 -40.65
CA SER A 911 -15.17 4.53 -41.19
C SER A 911 -14.24 5.26 -40.22
N GLY A 912 -14.05 4.70 -39.01
CA GLY A 912 -13.13 5.25 -38.01
C GLY A 912 -11.67 4.91 -38.28
N ILE A 913 -10.75 5.75 -37.79
CA ILE A 913 -9.30 5.61 -37.98
C ILE A 913 -8.70 4.71 -36.91
N ILE A 914 -7.86 3.75 -37.28
CA ILE A 914 -7.18 2.83 -36.35
C ILE A 914 -5.67 3.12 -36.33
N THR A 915 -5.13 3.44 -35.15
CA THR A 915 -3.73 3.85 -34.93
C THR A 915 -3.05 2.99 -33.85
N GLY A 916 -1.78 2.62 -34.08
CA GLY A 916 -0.96 1.81 -33.16
C GLY A 916 -1.28 0.30 -33.17
N GLY A 917 -0.38 -0.51 -32.58
CA GLY A 917 -0.56 -1.96 -32.38
C GLY A 917 -0.56 -2.85 -33.63
N SER A 918 -0.83 -4.14 -33.42
CA SER A 918 -1.27 -5.13 -34.43
C SER A 918 -2.70 -4.78 -34.86
N ARG A 919 -2.82 -4.24 -36.07
CA ARG A 919 -4.08 -3.71 -36.61
C ARG A 919 -4.76 -4.73 -37.52
N GLY A 920 -6.08 -4.85 -37.43
CA GLY A 920 -6.85 -5.51 -38.48
C GLY A 920 -8.19 -4.85 -38.78
N ILE A 921 -8.66 -5.11 -40.00
CA ILE A 921 -9.77 -4.40 -40.64
C ILE A 921 -11.08 -4.53 -39.84
N PHE A 922 -11.33 -5.70 -39.26
CA PHE A 922 -12.48 -5.97 -38.39
C PHE A 922 -12.04 -6.44 -37.00
N ALA A 923 -10.93 -7.18 -36.93
CA ALA A 923 -10.38 -7.78 -35.72
C ALA A 923 -8.89 -7.45 -35.60
N GLY A 924 -8.39 -7.17 -34.40
CA GLY A 924 -6.95 -7.04 -34.18
C GLY A 924 -6.22 -8.38 -34.26
N PHE A 925 -6.59 -9.31 -33.38
CA PHE A 925 -6.18 -10.71 -33.44
C PHE A 925 -7.41 -11.61 -33.36
N SER A 926 -7.49 -12.65 -34.17
CA SER A 926 -8.70 -13.48 -34.17
C SER A 926 -8.45 -14.96 -34.40
N VAL A 927 -9.09 -15.77 -33.56
CA VAL A 927 -9.36 -17.19 -33.78
C VAL A 927 -10.87 -17.33 -33.95
N VAL A 928 -11.30 -17.91 -35.06
CA VAL A 928 -12.73 -18.13 -35.38
C VAL A 928 -12.98 -19.59 -35.69
N GLY A 929 -14.17 -20.08 -35.32
CA GLY A 929 -14.59 -21.44 -35.63
C GLY A 929 -14.79 -21.66 -37.14
N THR A 930 -14.50 -22.87 -37.59
CA THR A 930 -14.73 -23.33 -38.96
C THR A 930 -16.21 -23.22 -39.33
N GLY A 931 -16.56 -22.53 -40.43
CA GLY A 931 -17.95 -22.29 -40.84
C GLY A 931 -18.49 -20.89 -40.52
N SER A 932 -17.63 -19.98 -40.06
CA SER A 932 -17.96 -18.56 -39.90
C SER A 932 -18.29 -17.90 -41.24
N THR A 933 -19.21 -16.92 -41.24
CA THR A 933 -19.79 -16.27 -42.43
C THR A 933 -19.62 -14.76 -42.40
N TYR A 934 -19.33 -14.18 -43.56
CA TYR A 934 -19.08 -12.74 -43.73
C TYR A 934 -19.78 -12.27 -45.01
N GLU A 935 -20.69 -11.31 -44.91
CA GLU A 935 -21.53 -10.83 -46.03
C GLU A 935 -21.65 -9.30 -46.01
N ASN A 936 -21.44 -8.65 -47.15
CA ASN A 936 -21.63 -7.20 -47.32
C ASN A 936 -20.89 -6.34 -46.27
N MET A 937 -19.58 -6.55 -46.19
CA MET A 937 -18.69 -5.89 -45.24
C MET A 937 -17.98 -4.72 -45.92
N THR A 938 -18.02 -3.51 -45.33
CA THR A 938 -17.43 -2.30 -45.92
C THR A 938 -16.42 -1.65 -44.96
N TYR A 939 -15.25 -1.24 -45.48
CA TYR A 939 -14.28 -0.46 -44.71
C TYR A 939 -13.81 0.74 -45.52
N THR A 940 -13.82 1.94 -44.92
CA THR A 940 -13.32 3.17 -45.55
C THR A 940 -11.92 3.48 -45.05
N TRP A 941 -10.95 3.57 -45.96
CA TRP A 941 -9.53 3.68 -45.65
C TRP A 941 -9.02 5.13 -45.73
N PRO A 942 -8.26 5.63 -44.74
CA PRO A 942 -7.62 6.94 -44.84
C PRO A 942 -6.38 6.86 -45.73
N SER A 943 -6.35 7.64 -46.81
CA SER A 943 -5.35 7.59 -47.89
C SER A 943 -3.87 7.83 -47.51
N SER A 944 -3.56 8.14 -46.25
CA SER A 944 -2.24 8.61 -45.80
C SER A 944 -1.37 7.58 -45.06
N ASP A 945 -1.83 6.35 -44.79
CA ASP A 945 -1.09 5.37 -43.98
C ASP A 945 -0.93 4.00 -44.68
N LEU A 946 -0.03 3.92 -45.67
CA LEU A 946 0.31 2.71 -46.46
C LEU A 946 0.96 1.56 -45.65
N SER A 947 1.10 1.68 -44.33
CA SER A 947 1.90 0.76 -43.50
C SER A 947 1.12 -0.38 -42.82
N VAL A 948 -0.20 -0.46 -43.01
CA VAL A 948 -1.01 -1.50 -42.38
C VAL A 948 -0.87 -2.80 -43.17
N PRO A 949 -0.33 -3.89 -42.58
CA PRO A 949 -0.33 -5.18 -43.26
C PRO A 949 -1.78 -5.60 -43.51
N LEU A 950 -2.05 -6.13 -44.70
CA LEU A 950 -3.31 -6.76 -45.10
C LEU A 950 -3.63 -8.05 -44.30
N PHE A 951 -3.00 -8.24 -43.13
CA PHE A 951 -3.03 -9.45 -42.31
C PHE A 951 -3.97 -9.26 -41.12
N GLY A 952 -5.27 -9.22 -41.41
CA GLY A 952 -6.35 -9.37 -40.43
C GLY A 952 -7.29 -10.53 -40.75
N ILE A 953 -6.96 -11.36 -41.74
CA ILE A 953 -7.65 -12.62 -42.02
C ILE A 953 -6.56 -13.70 -42.20
N MET A 954 -6.78 -14.85 -41.56
CA MET A 954 -6.21 -16.18 -41.86
C MET A 954 -5.06 -16.66 -40.96
N THR A 955 -5.41 -17.38 -39.89
CA THR A 955 -4.62 -18.52 -39.39
C THR A 955 -5.31 -19.88 -39.51
N ASN A 956 -6.55 -19.98 -40.00
CA ASN A 956 -7.17 -21.25 -40.40
C ASN A 956 -8.42 -21.03 -41.29
N PHE A 957 -8.26 -21.01 -42.61
CA PHE A 957 -9.36 -21.20 -43.55
C PHE A 957 -9.03 -22.39 -44.46
N THR A 958 -9.84 -23.44 -44.39
CA THR A 958 -9.82 -24.52 -45.38
C THR A 958 -10.79 -24.30 -46.53
N GLU A 959 -11.66 -23.28 -46.50
CA GLU A 959 -12.51 -22.90 -47.64
C GLU A 959 -13.04 -21.47 -47.44
N ILE A 960 -12.55 -20.50 -48.22
CA ILE A 960 -13.33 -19.30 -48.53
C ILE A 960 -14.21 -19.69 -49.70
N SER A 961 -15.49 -19.94 -49.46
CA SER A 961 -16.49 -20.03 -50.52
C SER A 961 -16.71 -18.62 -51.08
N THR A 962 -15.88 -18.22 -52.05
CA THR A 962 -16.10 -17.02 -52.86
C THR A 962 -17.21 -17.31 -53.87
N ASN A 963 -18.46 -17.30 -53.42
CA ASN A 963 -19.62 -17.32 -54.31
C ASN A 963 -20.41 -16.00 -54.32
N ASP A 964 -19.93 -14.94 -53.68
CA ASP A 964 -20.55 -13.61 -53.78
C ASP A 964 -19.52 -12.47 -53.80
N GLU A 965 -19.70 -11.56 -54.75
CA GLU A 965 -18.90 -10.35 -55.06
C GLU A 965 -18.92 -9.27 -53.94
N SER A 966 -18.99 -9.62 -52.64
CA SER A 966 -19.49 -8.70 -51.60
C SER A 966 -18.47 -8.07 -50.62
N ILE A 967 -17.16 -8.30 -50.76
CA ILE A 967 -16.16 -7.53 -50.00
C ILE A 967 -15.64 -6.39 -50.89
N SER A 968 -16.20 -5.20 -50.71
CA SER A 968 -15.78 -3.99 -51.45
C SER A 968 -14.79 -3.17 -50.63
N PHE A 969 -13.55 -3.06 -51.11
CA PHE A 969 -12.57 -2.09 -50.60
C PHE A 969 -12.72 -0.80 -51.42
N MET A 970 -13.34 0.24 -50.84
CA MET A 970 -13.39 1.56 -51.49
C MET A 970 -12.13 2.36 -51.12
N PHE A 971 -11.23 2.51 -52.08
CA PHE A 971 -10.12 3.47 -52.00
C PHE A 971 -10.63 4.85 -52.43
N SER A 972 -10.48 5.88 -51.60
CA SER A 972 -10.75 7.25 -52.03
C SER A 972 -9.62 7.70 -52.96
N ASP A 973 -9.99 8.13 -54.18
CA ASP A 973 -9.09 8.58 -55.26
C ASP A 973 -7.86 9.36 -54.77
N ALA A 974 -6.68 8.75 -54.91
CA ALA A 974 -5.39 9.42 -54.89
C ALA A 974 -4.62 9.00 -56.14
N GLU A 975 -4.03 10.00 -56.81
CA GLU A 975 -3.41 9.90 -58.13
C GLU A 975 -2.40 8.76 -58.26
N THR A 976 -2.41 8.16 -59.45
CA THR A 976 -1.53 7.09 -59.96
C THR A 976 -0.12 7.06 -59.36
N ASP A 977 0.21 5.99 -58.63
CA ASP A 977 1.61 5.58 -58.41
C ASP A 977 1.78 4.06 -58.55
N SER A 978 2.87 3.64 -59.19
CA SER A 978 3.00 2.37 -59.90
C SER A 978 3.60 1.20 -59.11
N ASP A 979 3.53 1.21 -57.77
CA ASP A 979 4.30 0.27 -56.92
C ASP A 979 3.48 -0.85 -56.22
N LEU A 980 2.28 -1.15 -56.69
CA LEU A 980 1.39 -2.15 -56.07
C LEU A 980 1.64 -3.63 -56.43
N SER A 981 2.76 -3.99 -57.08
CA SER A 981 2.93 -5.34 -57.65
C SER A 981 3.77 -6.36 -56.87
N ASN A 982 4.14 -6.13 -55.60
CA ASN A 982 5.05 -7.03 -54.88
C ASN A 982 4.64 -7.31 -53.41
N SER A 983 3.54 -8.03 -53.17
CA SER A 983 3.36 -8.78 -51.91
C SER A 983 2.23 -9.82 -51.98
N ILE A 984 2.43 -10.89 -52.76
CA ILE A 984 1.65 -12.13 -52.61
C ILE A 984 2.67 -13.27 -52.60
N ASN A 985 2.95 -13.83 -51.43
CA ASN A 985 3.61 -15.13 -51.31
C ASN A 985 3.00 -15.85 -50.10
N ALA A 986 2.30 -16.95 -50.36
CA ALA A 986 1.72 -17.84 -49.36
C ALA A 986 2.67 -19.02 -49.16
N ASP A 987 3.27 -19.14 -47.96
CA ASP A 987 3.97 -20.36 -47.55
C ASP A 987 3.06 -21.15 -46.60
N SER A 988 2.62 -22.32 -47.06
CA SER A 988 1.98 -23.36 -46.25
C SER A 988 3.06 -24.31 -45.71
N GLN A 989 3.04 -24.60 -44.40
CA GLN A 989 3.83 -25.68 -43.80
C GLN A 989 2.88 -26.76 -43.30
N GLU A 990 2.89 -27.91 -43.99
CA GLU A 990 2.26 -29.16 -43.58
C GLU A 990 3.05 -29.83 -42.43
N SER A 991 2.35 -30.33 -41.41
CA SER A 991 2.91 -31.29 -40.45
C SER A 991 2.49 -32.73 -40.82
N THR A 992 3.45 -33.44 -41.41
CA THR A 992 3.71 -34.89 -41.49
C THR A 992 2.63 -35.90 -41.05
N ASN A 993 2.30 -36.84 -41.96
CA ASN A 993 2.27 -38.27 -41.61
C ASN A 993 2.49 -39.21 -42.84
N THR A 994 3.51 -40.08 -42.71
CA THR A 994 3.75 -41.38 -43.38
C THR A 994 3.66 -41.51 -44.92
N SER A 995 4.80 -41.71 -45.61
CA SER A 995 5.35 -43.03 -46.00
C SER A 995 6.41 -42.95 -47.12
N LEU A 996 7.58 -43.57 -46.87
CA LEU A 996 8.55 -44.23 -47.78
C LEU A 996 8.54 -43.89 -49.29
N SER A 997 9.66 -43.35 -49.81
CA SER A 997 10.70 -44.12 -50.54
C SER A 997 11.73 -43.21 -51.25
N ASP A 998 13.00 -43.47 -50.95
CA ASP A 998 14.19 -43.45 -51.83
C ASP A 998 14.59 -42.22 -52.69
N ALA A 999 15.81 -41.75 -52.35
CA ALA A 999 16.98 -41.58 -53.22
C ALA A 999 17.29 -40.21 -53.89
N GLU A 1000 18.55 -39.81 -53.64
CA GLU A 1000 19.49 -39.07 -54.51
C GLU A 1000 19.51 -37.52 -54.50
N LYS A 1001 20.45 -37.01 -53.68
CA LYS A 1001 21.60 -36.17 -54.07
C LYS A 1001 21.53 -35.30 -55.34
N GLU A 1002 21.81 -34.02 -55.11
CA GLU A 1002 22.73 -33.10 -55.82
C GLU A 1002 22.14 -31.75 -56.25
N THR A 1003 22.54 -30.73 -55.46
CA THR A 1003 23.02 -29.39 -55.81
C THR A 1003 22.87 -28.89 -57.27
N GLY A 1004 22.35 -27.67 -57.42
CA GLY A 1004 22.74 -26.82 -58.56
C GLY A 1004 21.81 -25.68 -58.95
N THR A 1005 22.12 -24.48 -58.46
CA THR A 1005 22.21 -23.19 -59.19
C THR A 1005 21.01 -22.53 -59.91
N GLN A 1006 20.92 -21.21 -59.64
CA GLN A 1006 20.77 -20.08 -60.57
C GLN A 1006 19.42 -19.69 -61.20
N SER A 1007 18.99 -18.49 -60.80
CA SER A 1007 18.72 -17.28 -61.59
C SER A 1007 17.96 -17.33 -62.92
N ASP A 1008 16.94 -16.48 -62.94
CA ASP A 1008 16.68 -15.37 -63.87
C ASP A 1008 15.54 -15.48 -64.89
N ALA A 1009 14.72 -14.42 -64.82
CA ALA A 1009 13.96 -13.73 -65.86
C ALA A 1009 12.88 -14.47 -66.67
N SER A 1010 11.63 -14.00 -66.58
CA SER A 1010 11.11 -13.02 -67.54
C SER A 1010 9.62 -12.71 -67.31
N LEU A 1011 9.32 -11.40 -67.30
CA LEU A 1011 7.97 -10.82 -67.34
C LEU A 1011 7.31 -11.05 -68.71
N GLY A 1012 6.02 -11.39 -68.68
CA GLY A 1012 5.17 -11.49 -69.87
C GLY A 1012 3.68 -11.37 -69.52
N ASN A 1013 3.19 -10.13 -69.45
CA ASN A 1013 1.87 -9.66 -69.88
C ASN A 1013 0.57 -10.43 -69.57
N VAL A 1014 -0.34 -9.69 -68.89
CA VAL A 1014 -1.80 -9.55 -69.19
C VAL A 1014 -2.67 -10.73 -68.70
N LYS A 1015 -3.70 -10.56 -67.87
CA LYS A 1015 -4.87 -9.67 -67.99
C LYS A 1015 -5.63 -9.64 -66.65
N GLU A 1016 -6.24 -8.49 -66.35
CA GLU A 1016 -7.19 -8.23 -65.26
C GLU A 1016 -8.31 -9.28 -65.16
N GLY A 1017 -8.74 -9.53 -63.92
CA GLY A 1017 -9.89 -10.34 -63.51
C GLY A 1017 -9.94 -10.42 -62.00
#